data_AF-A0A9X3XDG9-F1
#
_entry.id   AF-A0A9X3XDG9-F1
#
_cell.length_a   1.000
_cell.length_b   1.000
_cell.length_c   1.000
_cell.angle_alpha   90.00
_cell.angle_beta   90.00
_cell.angle_gamma   90.00
#
_symmetry.space_group_name_H-M   'P 1'
#
loop_
_entity.id
_entity.type
_entity.pdbx_description
1 polymer ?
#
loop_
_entity_poly.entity_id
_entity_poly.type
_entity_poly.pdbx_seq_one_letter_code
_entity_poly.pdbx_strand_id
1 'polypeptide(L)'
;MVPTSYEPIVLAPEQEETHTLHTSFHDAAETQRKCQWVTRKSDGTNDGPVRWYHPNGALWQAGVSIGEPIGTWHTFREDGSLMLEEVAQGDGVWLVTVFEHGKPVRKGKRSRNAKGEQVFEGYWTIFTNGVLTHEERCPRGDAWGSSLNTTRPMPDAMRAALLATDVPAALAALRRTLPSPNARDVLWNGADGLLDEGFTMSPEAAIALAFDPQAWGHDPEPKRALRYVRSIAKEALPLVIMRAEESPPHQPDVTLACAFLLPRLLEATGAPLDARWDALLTQAMTIASSQPIVTILGETLLTLTPERREALLLAMPTINWTFARFVPTSKILGLALDDLAKRFPDDRGRDHWNERVMQEALIASGPAAVAPLVAWLEGPGKQAAWRGVALRALGALGDPSVAKVLLAHADDRHEITRDAARDALRMLGEGTRPALIEASKGEGTLARWARDELRAVTGQPTPADVALRELQVSLTREERARYAEMVAHGRSYAGFWPEHALVQVRAAIQADPARALAAFAELDVVHSFFGFAVAEAGKHLGIAAIVADLLVADRGIHGLDETLLDRVPSALEPLGFRLERRLPGNTAKIAAHVAERSPWEGRRVLLACARSEDAPVRESAVRGLVRAGKRVVPEVLPLLARDDDESVVSAARVLCALLAPEAAAALEKALAGATGERLAALTLALESCRTSVLASDHAALDVYLAERARARGANVPRLPGMPAIRFRDGVELSEDARRGLLAALTADDASVPYGGLAAIRREIDDGDAAELLAAMEREMLGHKPWRVLAIGTLGSDAQLDALGAAARTPLEIEALCRSGRGVAFEWLDHLAEHGEPALARVAEEALRRACEERGTGRDRLLDHTTPRAPHDLEKTRATAEGSKRR
;
A
#
# COMPACT_ATOMS: atom_id res chain seq x y z
N MET A 1 11.12 50.68 29.10
CA MET A 1 10.46 49.59 29.84
C MET A 1 9.20 49.24 29.08
N VAL A 2 9.12 48.01 28.55
CA VAL A 2 7.85 47.50 27.99
C VAL A 2 6.92 47.26 29.18
N PRO A 3 5.65 47.70 29.14
CA PRO A 3 4.73 47.48 30.24
C PRO A 3 4.62 45.99 30.54
N THR A 4 4.91 45.59 31.78
CA THR A 4 4.96 44.19 32.24
C THR A 4 3.57 43.55 32.35
N SER A 5 2.50 44.32 32.14
CA SER A 5 1.14 43.82 32.04
C SER A 5 0.44 44.51 30.88
N TYR A 6 0.18 43.78 29.81
CA TYR A 6 -0.82 44.20 28.84
C TYR A 6 -2.20 43.92 29.46
N GLU A 7 -2.93 44.97 29.83
CA GLU A 7 -4.33 44.86 30.23
C GLU A 7 -5.14 44.20 29.10
N PRO A 8 -6.25 43.49 29.37
CA PRO A 8 -7.13 42.95 28.33
C PRO A 8 -7.50 43.99 27.27
N ILE A 9 -7.80 43.56 26.04
CA ILE A 9 -8.25 44.52 25.02
C ILE A 9 -9.61 45.08 25.47
N VAL A 10 -9.67 46.39 25.69
CA VAL A 10 -10.92 47.12 25.94
C VAL A 10 -11.14 48.04 24.76
N LEU A 11 -12.29 47.90 24.09
CA LEU A 11 -12.68 48.80 23.01
C LEU A 11 -13.15 50.13 23.62
N ALA A 12 -12.74 51.26 23.04
CA ALA A 12 -13.36 52.53 23.38
C ALA A 12 -14.84 52.52 22.92
N PRO A 13 -15.75 53.28 23.55
CA PRO A 13 -17.16 53.32 23.15
C PRO A 13 -17.38 53.59 21.65
N GLU A 14 -16.56 54.46 21.05
CA GLU A 14 -16.59 54.76 19.60
C GLU A 14 -16.17 53.57 18.73
N GLN A 15 -15.31 52.69 19.24
CA GLN A 15 -14.89 51.47 18.54
C GLN A 15 -15.92 50.34 18.70
N GLU A 16 -16.68 50.29 19.79
CA GLU A 16 -17.74 49.28 19.96
C GLU A 16 -18.85 49.39 18.91
N GLU A 17 -19.08 50.58 18.33
CA GLU A 17 -20.03 50.76 17.23
C GLU A 17 -19.55 50.08 15.94
N THR A 18 -18.24 50.14 15.66
CA THR A 18 -17.64 49.76 14.38
C THR A 18 -16.86 48.44 14.41
N HIS A 19 -16.51 47.92 15.60
CA HIS A 19 -15.66 46.75 15.79
C HIS A 19 -16.24 45.75 16.79
N THR A 20 -15.80 44.49 16.70
CA THR A 20 -16.16 43.42 17.63
C THR A 20 -14.90 42.83 18.26
N LEU A 21 -14.88 42.75 19.59
CA LEU A 21 -13.84 42.04 20.32
C LEU A 21 -14.18 40.54 20.35
N HIS A 22 -13.31 39.73 19.79
CA HIS A 22 -13.43 38.28 19.84
C HIS A 22 -12.50 37.70 20.91
N THR A 23 -12.95 36.63 21.57
CA THR A 23 -12.10 35.80 22.42
C THR A 23 -12.32 34.34 22.04
N SER A 24 -11.25 33.62 21.70
CA SER A 24 -11.29 32.17 21.42
C SER A 24 -10.27 31.42 22.27
N PHE A 25 -10.49 30.12 22.41
CA PHE A 25 -9.52 29.18 22.94
C PHE A 25 -9.11 28.27 21.78
N HIS A 26 -7.83 28.31 21.40
CA HIS A 26 -7.30 27.41 20.37
C HIS A 26 -6.78 26.14 21.02
N ASP A 27 -7.30 25.00 20.56
CA ASP A 27 -6.94 23.67 21.04
C ASP A 27 -6.05 22.99 19.99
N ALA A 28 -4.78 23.39 19.93
CA ALA A 28 -3.78 22.71 19.11
C ALA A 28 -3.19 21.57 19.93
N ALA A 29 -3.89 20.42 19.93
CA ALA A 29 -3.60 19.09 20.50
C ALA A 29 -3.03 18.96 21.93
N GLU A 30 -2.27 19.92 22.46
CA GLU A 30 -1.62 19.84 23.78
C GLU A 30 -1.47 21.21 24.50
N THR A 31 -1.88 22.35 23.92
CA THR A 31 -1.89 23.64 24.67
C THR A 31 -3.14 24.47 24.39
N GLN A 32 -4.01 24.60 25.40
CA GLN A 32 -5.14 25.53 25.36
C GLN A 32 -4.62 26.98 25.49
N ARG A 33 -4.63 27.73 24.40
CA ARG A 33 -4.22 29.15 24.39
C ARG A 33 -5.42 30.06 24.21
N LYS A 34 -5.52 31.09 25.06
CA LYS A 34 -6.53 32.14 24.93
C LYS A 34 -6.06 33.17 23.89
N CYS A 35 -6.92 33.51 22.94
CA CYS A 35 -6.69 34.51 21.91
C CYS A 35 -7.72 35.64 22.05
N GLN A 36 -7.28 36.89 21.96
CA GLN A 36 -8.13 38.08 21.87
C GLN A 36 -7.76 38.91 20.64
N TRP A 37 -8.74 39.31 19.85
CA TRP A 37 -8.52 40.17 18.68
C TRP A 37 -9.75 41.00 18.35
N VAL A 38 -9.52 42.08 17.61
CA VAL A 38 -10.56 43.02 17.19
C VAL A 38 -10.82 42.87 15.69
N THR A 39 -12.08 42.73 15.29
CA THR A 39 -12.51 42.73 13.88
C THR A 39 -13.35 43.96 13.58
N ARG A 40 -13.31 44.44 12.35
CA ARG A 40 -14.25 45.44 11.85
C ARG A 40 -15.59 44.78 11.51
N LYS A 41 -16.71 45.35 11.99
CA LYS A 41 -18.05 44.77 11.77
C LYS A 41 -18.48 44.73 10.30
N SER A 42 -17.98 45.65 9.47
CA SER A 42 -18.43 45.80 8.08
C SER A 42 -18.01 44.65 7.16
N ASP A 43 -16.83 44.06 7.39
CA ASP A 43 -16.22 43.05 6.52
C ASP A 43 -15.64 41.84 7.28
N GLY A 44 -15.68 41.86 8.62
CA GLY A 44 -15.15 40.80 9.47
C GLY A 44 -13.63 40.68 9.47
N THR A 45 -12.91 41.60 8.81
CA THR A 45 -11.45 41.58 8.79
C THR A 45 -10.89 41.94 10.16
N ASN A 46 -9.81 41.25 10.56
CA ASN A 46 -9.05 41.63 11.74
C ASN A 46 -8.46 43.02 11.51
N ASP A 47 -8.92 43.99 12.29
CA ASP A 47 -8.54 45.39 12.19
C ASP A 47 -8.34 45.93 13.60
N GLY A 48 -7.12 45.79 14.11
CA GLY A 48 -6.76 46.24 15.44
C GLY A 48 -5.77 45.34 16.18
N PRO A 49 -5.69 45.50 17.52
CA PRO A 49 -4.76 44.74 18.34
C PRO A 49 -5.12 43.25 18.40
N VAL A 50 -4.11 42.41 18.33
CA VAL A 50 -4.19 40.96 18.50
C VAL A 50 -3.31 40.56 19.69
N ARG A 51 -3.81 39.70 20.57
CA ARG A 51 -3.11 39.18 21.74
C ARG A 51 -3.35 37.69 21.91
N TRP A 52 -2.27 36.94 22.07
CA TRP A 52 -2.30 35.53 22.45
C TRP A 52 -1.71 35.36 23.84
N TYR A 53 -2.28 34.46 24.63
CA TYR A 53 -1.88 34.19 26.01
C TYR A 53 -1.47 32.74 26.18
N HIS A 54 -0.46 32.52 27.01
CA HIS A 54 -0.07 31.21 27.55
C HIS A 54 -1.19 30.63 28.44
N PRO A 55 -1.19 29.31 28.70
CA PRO A 55 -2.16 28.70 29.63
C PRO A 55 -2.13 29.29 31.05
N ASN A 56 -0.97 29.80 31.49
CA ASN A 56 -0.80 30.47 32.78
C ASN A 56 -1.34 31.91 32.82
N GLY A 57 -1.89 32.42 31.71
CA GLY A 57 -2.43 33.77 31.58
C GLY A 57 -1.40 34.86 31.23
N ALA A 58 -0.11 34.53 31.17
CA ALA A 58 0.91 35.46 30.68
C ALA A 58 0.71 35.72 29.18
N LEU A 59 1.02 36.94 28.74
CA LEU A 59 0.99 37.26 27.31
C LEU A 59 2.04 36.39 26.60
N TRP A 60 1.65 35.71 25.53
CA TRP A 60 2.57 34.97 24.65
C TRP A 60 2.99 35.83 23.47
N GLN A 61 2.04 36.55 22.84
CA GLN A 61 2.35 37.38 21.69
C GLN A 61 1.33 38.51 21.56
N ALA A 62 1.78 39.70 21.13
CA ALA A 62 0.92 40.84 20.86
C ALA A 62 1.41 41.63 19.65
N GLY A 63 0.47 42.20 18.90
CA GLY A 63 0.75 43.08 17.77
C GLY A 63 -0.52 43.73 17.23
N VAL A 64 -0.43 44.35 16.06
CA VAL A 64 -1.56 44.92 15.34
C VAL A 64 -1.71 44.19 14.00
N SER A 65 -2.95 43.90 13.61
CA SER A 65 -3.26 43.29 12.31
C SER A 65 -4.34 44.10 11.61
N ILE A 66 -4.15 44.31 10.30
CA ILE A 66 -5.17 44.87 9.38
C ILE A 66 -5.24 43.91 8.19
N GLY A 67 -5.84 42.73 8.40
CA GLY A 67 -5.81 41.59 7.47
C GLY A 67 -4.45 40.87 7.37
N GLU A 68 -3.35 41.60 7.48
CA GLU A 68 -1.99 41.06 7.64
C GLU A 68 -1.33 41.60 8.92
N PRO A 69 -0.30 40.93 9.47
CA PRO A 69 0.46 41.45 10.59
C PRO A 69 1.20 42.74 10.19
N ILE A 70 0.93 43.85 10.88
CA ILE A 70 1.59 45.14 10.62
C ILE A 70 2.22 45.72 11.89
N GLY A 71 3.17 46.62 11.71
CA GLY A 71 3.86 47.30 12.82
C GLY A 71 4.76 46.36 13.62
N THR A 72 4.83 46.59 14.92
CA THR A 72 5.69 45.82 15.83
C THR A 72 4.90 44.70 16.51
N TRP A 73 5.42 43.49 16.41
CA TRP A 73 4.93 42.30 17.09
C TRP A 73 5.92 41.90 18.18
N HIS A 74 5.42 41.63 19.36
CA HIS A 74 6.20 41.19 20.52
C HIS A 74 5.81 39.77 20.89
N THR A 75 6.79 38.89 21.08
CA THR A 75 6.60 37.53 21.62
C THR A 75 7.30 37.42 22.97
N PHE A 76 6.64 36.78 23.93
CA PHE A 76 7.03 36.71 25.33
C PHE A 76 7.10 35.25 25.81
N ARG A 77 7.99 34.99 26.76
CA ARG A 77 8.09 33.71 27.48
C ARG A 77 6.94 33.55 28.48
N GLU A 78 6.79 32.35 29.04
CA GLU A 78 5.78 32.08 30.09
C GLU A 78 5.97 32.92 31.35
N ASP A 79 7.19 33.39 31.62
CA ASP A 79 7.51 34.31 32.72
C ASP A 79 7.20 35.79 32.40
N GLY A 80 6.66 36.07 31.21
CA GLY A 80 6.34 37.42 30.72
C GLY A 80 7.53 38.20 30.18
N SER A 81 8.75 37.64 30.16
CA SER A 81 9.91 38.31 29.59
C SER A 81 9.84 38.37 28.06
N LEU A 82 10.23 39.51 27.47
CA LEU A 82 10.29 39.66 26.02
C LEU A 82 11.34 38.70 25.44
N MET A 83 10.92 37.93 24.43
CA MET A 83 11.75 36.97 23.71
C MET A 83 12.08 37.47 22.31
N LEU A 84 11.10 38.05 21.63
CA LEU A 84 11.20 38.43 20.22
C LEU A 84 10.45 39.73 19.97
N GLU A 85 11.05 40.62 19.20
CA GLU A 85 10.38 41.77 18.59
C GLU A 85 10.52 41.68 17.08
N GLU A 86 9.41 41.77 16.36
CA GLU A 86 9.37 41.72 14.90
C GLU A 86 8.72 43.00 14.38
N VAL A 87 9.46 43.81 13.63
CA VAL A 87 8.96 45.08 13.08
C VAL A 87 8.76 44.91 11.58
N ALA A 88 7.51 44.97 11.13
CA ALA A 88 7.17 44.96 9.72
C ALA A 88 7.81 46.17 9.00
N GLN A 89 8.49 45.92 7.88
CA GLN A 89 9.08 46.97 7.03
C GLN A 89 8.30 47.19 5.72
N GLY A 90 7.24 46.40 5.46
CA GLY A 90 6.55 46.33 4.16
C GLY A 90 7.03 45.16 3.30
N ASP A 91 6.31 44.81 2.24
CA ASP A 91 6.64 43.77 1.25
C ASP A 91 7.02 42.39 1.84
N GLY A 92 6.38 42.00 2.94
CA GLY A 92 6.66 40.73 3.63
C GLY A 92 8.02 40.69 4.33
N VAL A 93 8.71 41.83 4.47
CA VAL A 93 9.98 41.98 5.16
C VAL A 93 9.77 42.35 6.63
N TRP A 94 10.50 41.68 7.52
CA TRP A 94 10.48 41.84 8.96
C TRP A 94 11.88 42.09 9.49
N LEU A 95 12.02 43.08 10.36
CA LEU A 95 13.20 43.25 11.19
C LEU A 95 12.98 42.50 12.51
N VAL A 96 13.82 41.51 12.79
CA VAL A 96 13.65 40.61 13.93
C VAL A 96 14.74 40.89 14.96
N THR A 97 14.36 41.18 16.20
CA THR A 97 15.25 41.37 17.34
C THR A 97 14.95 40.31 18.40
N VAL A 98 15.93 39.50 18.77
CA VAL A 98 15.83 38.47 19.81
C VAL A 98 16.34 39.01 21.12
N PHE A 99 15.63 38.73 22.22
CA PHE A 99 15.93 39.19 23.57
C PHE A 99 16.20 38.01 24.52
N GLU A 100 17.23 38.15 25.35
CA GLU A 100 17.49 37.31 26.52
C GLU A 100 17.53 38.19 27.76
N HIS A 101 16.76 37.82 28.79
CA HIS A 101 16.69 38.57 30.04
C HIS A 101 16.43 40.08 29.84
N GLY A 102 15.58 40.42 28.85
CA GLY A 102 15.21 41.79 28.51
C GLY A 102 16.28 42.60 27.76
N LYS A 103 17.41 42.01 27.38
CA LYS A 103 18.45 42.65 26.56
C LYS A 103 18.45 42.06 25.14
N PRO A 104 18.62 42.88 24.09
CA PRO A 104 18.77 42.35 22.74
C PRO A 104 20.06 41.55 22.65
N VAL A 105 19.98 40.35 22.08
CA VAL A 105 21.13 39.46 21.82
C VAL A 105 21.39 39.27 20.34
N ARG A 106 20.36 39.37 19.49
CA ARG A 106 20.50 39.26 18.04
C ARG A 106 19.52 40.18 17.32
N LYS A 107 19.92 40.71 16.17
CA LYS A 107 19.05 41.46 15.26
C LYS A 107 19.31 41.06 13.82
N GLY A 108 18.27 40.80 13.03
CA GLY A 108 18.38 40.33 11.66
C GLY A 108 17.17 40.70 10.82
N LYS A 109 17.21 40.37 9.53
CA LYS A 109 16.12 40.62 8.58
C LYS A 109 15.52 39.28 8.12
N ARG A 110 14.20 39.20 8.03
CA ARG A 110 13.45 38.05 7.53
C ARG A 110 12.55 38.50 6.38
N SER A 111 12.43 37.70 5.33
CA SER A 111 11.52 37.92 4.20
C SER A 111 10.82 36.61 3.83
N ARG A 112 9.83 36.66 2.91
CA ARG A 112 9.30 35.45 2.28
C ARG A 112 10.01 35.19 0.95
N ASN A 113 10.42 33.95 0.70
CA ASN A 113 10.93 33.54 -0.60
C ASN A 113 9.78 33.35 -1.61
N ALA A 114 10.11 33.00 -2.86
CA ALA A 114 9.12 32.79 -3.94
C ALA A 114 8.12 31.64 -3.67
N LYS A 115 8.42 30.75 -2.70
CA LYS A 115 7.52 29.66 -2.26
C LYS A 115 6.63 30.06 -1.08
N GLY A 116 6.71 31.32 -0.62
CA GLY A 116 5.99 31.82 0.55
C GLY A 116 6.62 31.44 1.89
N GLU A 117 7.75 30.73 1.88
CA GLU A 117 8.48 30.30 3.08
C GLU A 117 9.25 31.49 3.68
N GLN A 118 9.24 31.62 5.00
CA GLN A 118 10.00 32.65 5.69
C GLN A 118 11.49 32.27 5.76
N VAL A 119 12.36 33.15 5.25
CA VAL A 119 13.81 32.98 5.22
C VAL A 119 14.50 34.19 5.84
N PHE A 120 15.61 33.96 6.55
CA PHE A 120 16.47 35.05 7.03
C PHE A 120 17.41 35.55 5.93
N GLU A 121 17.55 36.86 5.80
CA GLU A 121 18.37 37.51 4.79
C GLU A 121 19.63 38.13 5.42
N GLY A 122 20.78 37.90 4.79
CA GLY A 122 22.01 38.63 5.08
C GLY A 122 22.73 38.14 6.34
N TYR A 123 22.82 39.00 7.34
CA TYR A 123 23.63 38.82 8.54
C TYR A 123 22.80 39.05 9.80
N TRP A 124 23.12 38.29 10.85
CA TRP A 124 22.73 38.58 12.23
C TRP A 124 23.72 39.55 12.85
N THR A 125 23.22 40.65 13.39
CA THR A 125 23.95 41.53 14.29
C THR A 125 23.88 40.94 15.71
N ILE A 126 25.00 40.53 16.28
CA ILE A 126 25.07 39.90 17.60
C ILE A 126 25.43 40.94 18.68
N PHE A 127 24.73 40.89 19.81
CA PHE A 127 24.94 41.77 20.95
C PHE A 127 25.34 40.94 22.18
N THR A 128 26.32 41.43 22.93
CA THR A 128 26.68 40.88 24.24
C THR A 128 26.53 41.99 25.28
N ASN A 129 25.70 41.77 26.29
CA ASN A 129 25.37 42.77 27.31
C ASN A 129 24.83 44.11 26.75
N GLY A 130 24.15 44.06 25.60
CA GLY A 130 23.61 45.25 24.93
C GLY A 130 24.62 46.02 24.08
N VAL A 131 25.86 45.54 23.95
CA VAL A 131 26.88 46.11 23.07
C VAL A 131 27.04 45.23 21.84
N LEU A 132 27.07 45.86 20.67
CA LEU A 132 27.35 45.20 19.39
C LEU A 132 28.72 44.50 19.45
N THR A 133 28.78 43.20 19.17
CA THR A 133 30.06 42.46 19.16
C THR A 133 30.53 42.10 17.76
N HIS A 134 29.70 41.48 16.94
CA HIS A 134 30.06 41.08 15.57
C HIS A 134 28.82 40.79 14.72
N GLU A 135 29.04 40.62 13.41
CA GLU A 135 28.03 40.16 12.46
C GLU A 135 28.30 38.71 12.04
N GLU A 136 27.24 37.89 12.03
CA GLU A 136 27.29 36.47 11.64
C GLU A 136 26.42 36.26 10.40
N ARG A 137 26.96 35.62 9.36
CA ARG A 137 26.21 35.40 8.11
C ARG A 137 25.11 34.35 8.32
N CYS A 138 23.87 34.65 7.94
CA CYS A 138 22.81 33.64 7.93
C CYS A 138 23.14 32.54 6.92
N PRO A 139 23.09 31.24 7.30
CA PRO A 139 23.13 30.16 6.34
C PRO A 139 21.98 30.33 5.34
N ARG A 140 22.29 30.34 4.04
CA ARG A 140 21.28 30.58 2.99
C ARG A 140 20.32 29.40 2.92
N GLY A 141 19.02 29.68 3.09
CA GLY A 141 17.95 28.70 2.83
C GLY A 141 17.42 27.97 4.07
N ASP A 142 17.86 28.33 5.28
CA ASP A 142 17.28 27.77 6.49
C ASP A 142 15.85 28.29 6.70
N ALA A 143 14.89 27.36 6.70
CA ALA A 143 13.54 27.63 7.13
C ALA A 143 13.54 27.99 8.62
N TRP A 144 12.65 28.91 9.01
CA TRP A 144 12.52 29.54 10.33
C TRP A 144 12.59 28.58 11.56
N GLY A 145 12.41 27.27 11.38
CA GLY A 145 12.54 26.25 12.42
C GLY A 145 13.95 25.69 12.69
N SER A 146 14.90 25.77 11.74
CA SER A 146 16.23 25.14 11.88
C SER A 146 17.26 26.06 12.55
N SER A 147 17.30 27.36 12.20
CA SER A 147 18.39 28.25 12.62
C SER A 147 18.24 28.87 14.01
N LEU A 148 17.00 29.06 14.49
CA LEU A 148 16.73 29.56 15.85
C LEU A 148 16.99 28.49 16.93
N ASN A 149 16.97 27.20 16.57
CA ASN A 149 17.19 26.09 17.48
C ASN A 149 18.63 25.54 17.52
N THR A 150 19.50 25.95 16.59
CA THR A 150 20.82 25.29 16.40
C THR A 150 22.05 26.16 16.66
N THR A 151 21.91 27.42 17.13
CA THR A 151 23.10 28.28 17.31
C THR A 151 23.34 28.73 18.76
N ARG A 152 24.19 27.94 19.43
CA ARG A 152 24.99 28.13 20.67
C ARG A 152 24.42 27.83 22.08
N PRO A 153 23.17 28.10 22.50
CA PRO A 153 22.75 27.66 23.83
C PRO A 153 22.47 26.15 23.87
N MET A 154 22.22 25.50 22.71
CA MET A 154 21.85 24.09 22.66
C MET A 154 23.02 23.12 22.88
N PRO A 155 24.22 23.31 22.27
CA PRO A 155 25.39 22.49 22.60
C PRO A 155 25.79 22.63 24.07
N ASP A 156 25.69 23.82 24.66
CA ASP A 156 26.04 24.05 26.06
C ASP A 156 24.99 23.49 27.03
N ALA A 157 23.69 23.63 26.74
CA ALA A 157 22.62 23.04 27.54
C ALA A 157 22.58 21.52 27.41
N MET A 158 22.85 20.98 26.21
CA MET A 158 22.99 19.55 25.97
C MET A 158 24.26 19.01 26.63
N ARG A 159 25.39 19.70 26.50
CA ARG A 159 26.64 19.37 27.21
C ARG A 159 26.44 19.42 28.72
N ALA A 160 25.76 20.42 29.25
CA ALA A 160 25.42 20.51 30.67
C ALA A 160 24.49 19.37 31.12
N ALA A 161 23.50 18.99 30.29
CA ALA A 161 22.62 17.86 30.58
C ALA A 161 23.37 16.52 30.53
N LEU A 162 24.26 16.33 29.56
CA LEU A 162 25.10 15.13 29.41
C LEU A 162 26.24 15.07 30.45
N LEU A 163 26.61 16.20 31.06
CA LEU A 163 27.57 16.28 32.18
C LEU A 163 26.89 16.29 33.56
N ALA A 164 25.57 16.27 33.63
CA ALA A 164 24.83 16.30 34.90
C ALA A 164 25.04 14.99 35.68
N THR A 165 25.00 15.07 37.01
CA THR A 165 25.07 13.89 37.89
C THR A 165 23.85 12.98 37.75
N ASP A 166 22.70 13.53 37.32
CA ASP A 166 21.47 12.79 36.98
C ASP A 166 21.07 13.14 35.54
N VAL A 167 21.74 12.48 34.58
CA VAL A 167 21.54 12.73 33.15
C VAL A 167 20.08 12.49 32.71
N PRO A 168 19.37 11.42 33.14
CA PRO A 168 17.95 11.26 32.80
C PRO A 168 17.08 12.44 33.26
N ALA A 169 17.25 12.92 34.50
CA ALA A 169 16.50 14.07 34.99
C ALA A 169 16.87 15.36 34.23
N ALA A 170 18.13 15.53 33.87
CA ALA A 170 18.61 16.68 33.12
C ALA A 170 18.12 16.69 31.66
N LEU A 171 18.09 15.54 30.99
CA LEU A 171 17.50 15.39 29.65
C LEU A 171 15.97 15.62 29.68
N ALA A 172 15.28 15.13 30.71
CA ALA A 172 13.86 15.40 30.92
C ALA A 172 13.58 16.88 31.25
N ALA A 173 14.48 17.56 31.96
CA ALA A 173 14.40 19.00 32.19
C ALA A 173 14.65 19.79 30.89
N LEU A 174 15.66 19.41 30.11
CA LEU A 174 15.98 20.02 28.82
C LEU A 174 14.79 19.90 27.86
N ARG A 175 14.12 18.76 27.81
CA ARG A 175 12.90 18.56 27.01
C ARG A 175 11.76 19.48 27.36
N ARG A 176 11.51 19.70 28.65
CA ARG A 176 10.47 20.64 29.11
C ARG A 176 10.73 22.07 28.65
N THR A 177 11.97 22.38 28.27
CA THR A 177 12.35 23.68 27.72
C THR A 177 12.35 23.74 26.19
N LEU A 178 12.14 22.61 25.50
CA LEU A 178 12.13 22.52 24.03
C LEU A 178 10.70 22.53 23.46
N PRO A 179 10.46 23.16 22.30
CA PRO A 179 9.16 23.13 21.64
C PRO A 179 8.79 21.70 21.16
N SER A 180 7.61 21.23 21.59
CA SER A 180 7.11 19.84 21.50
C SER A 180 7.34 19.10 20.16
N PRO A 181 7.00 19.63 18.97
CA PRO A 181 7.07 18.81 17.74
C PRO A 181 8.49 18.52 17.26
N ASN A 182 9.52 19.24 17.74
CA ASN A 182 10.90 19.12 17.26
C ASN A 182 11.91 18.72 18.35
N ALA A 183 11.47 18.50 19.59
CA ALA A 183 12.37 18.20 20.71
C ALA A 183 13.25 16.95 20.45
N ARG A 184 12.75 15.98 19.67
CA ARG A 184 13.48 14.77 19.25
C ARG A 184 14.69 15.08 18.38
N ASP A 185 14.47 15.77 17.26
CA ASP A 185 15.53 16.06 16.29
C ASP A 185 16.55 17.01 16.87
N VAL A 186 16.12 17.94 17.71
CA VAL A 186 17.02 18.88 18.39
C VAL A 186 17.94 18.16 19.38
N LEU A 187 17.46 17.14 20.10
CA LEU A 187 18.30 16.33 20.99
C LEU A 187 19.32 15.48 20.20
N TRP A 188 18.91 14.80 19.13
CA TRP A 188 19.84 14.00 18.33
C TRP A 188 20.88 14.86 17.62
N ASN A 189 20.46 15.96 16.97
CA ASN A 189 21.38 16.84 16.27
C ASN A 189 22.34 17.56 17.25
N GLY A 190 21.89 17.87 18.47
CA GLY A 190 22.75 18.41 19.52
C GLY A 190 23.80 17.40 20.00
N ALA A 191 23.41 16.13 20.16
CA ALA A 191 24.34 15.06 20.53
C ALA A 191 25.35 14.74 19.40
N ASP A 192 24.89 14.67 18.15
CA ASP A 192 25.75 14.47 16.98
C ASP A 192 26.74 15.64 16.83
N GLY A 193 26.29 16.89 16.99
CA GLY A 193 27.16 18.06 16.94
C GLY A 193 28.25 18.04 18.01
N LEU A 194 27.93 17.63 19.24
CA LEU A 194 28.93 17.47 20.31
C LEU A 194 29.95 16.36 19.98
N LEU A 195 29.49 15.21 19.45
CA LEU A 195 30.40 14.14 19.02
C LEU A 195 31.34 14.59 17.90
N ASP A 196 30.82 15.31 16.90
CA ASP A 196 31.60 15.82 15.78
C ASP A 196 32.61 16.90 16.25
N GLU A 197 32.32 17.61 17.36
CA GLU A 197 33.26 18.49 18.07
C GLU A 197 34.28 17.74 18.96
N GLY A 198 34.26 16.40 18.98
CA GLY A 198 35.16 15.58 19.78
C GLY A 198 34.78 15.47 21.25
N PHE A 199 33.54 15.79 21.63
CA PHE A 199 33.03 15.57 22.98
C PHE A 199 32.86 14.07 23.26
N THR A 200 33.56 13.56 24.27
CA THR A 200 33.38 12.20 24.75
C THR A 200 32.28 12.19 25.81
N MET A 201 31.11 11.64 25.48
CA MET A 201 30.03 11.48 26.45
C MET A 201 30.41 10.48 27.54
N SER A 202 29.92 10.69 28.77
CA SER A 202 30.04 9.67 29.80
C SER A 202 29.21 8.42 29.44
N PRO A 203 29.59 7.23 29.95
CA PRO A 203 28.80 6.01 29.81
C PRO A 203 27.33 6.18 30.21
N GLU A 204 27.09 6.87 31.32
CA GLU A 204 25.74 7.13 31.85
C GLU A 204 24.92 7.99 30.88
N ALA A 205 25.54 8.99 30.26
CA ALA A 205 24.89 9.89 29.33
C ALA A 205 24.56 9.23 27.99
N ALA A 206 25.48 8.41 27.47
CA ALA A 206 25.23 7.63 26.26
C ALA A 206 24.11 6.62 26.43
N ILE A 207 24.02 5.98 27.60
CA ILE A 207 22.97 5.02 27.92
C ILE A 207 21.64 5.73 28.12
N ALA A 208 21.61 6.83 28.85
CA ALA A 208 20.40 7.63 29.02
C ALA A 208 19.81 8.06 27.67
N LEU A 209 20.66 8.50 26.73
CA LEU A 209 20.24 8.88 25.38
C LEU A 209 19.78 7.67 24.54
N ALA A 210 20.48 6.53 24.66
CA ALA A 210 20.18 5.32 23.89
C ALA A 210 18.90 4.59 24.37
N PHE A 211 18.55 4.71 25.65
CA PHE A 211 17.37 4.06 26.26
C PHE A 211 16.14 4.95 26.37
N ASP A 212 16.16 6.13 25.75
CA ASP A 212 15.10 7.11 25.89
C ASP A 212 13.90 6.81 24.97
N PRO A 213 12.74 6.35 25.48
CA PRO A 213 11.60 5.90 24.66
C PRO A 213 11.11 6.90 23.62
N GLN A 214 11.14 8.19 23.98
CA GLN A 214 10.64 9.26 23.11
C GLN A 214 11.66 9.69 22.04
N ALA A 215 12.91 9.22 22.14
CA ALA A 215 13.92 9.42 21.11
C ALA A 215 13.74 8.48 19.90
N TRP A 216 13.04 7.35 20.07
CA TRP A 216 12.94 6.27 19.06
C TRP A 216 11.76 6.42 18.07
N GLY A 217 10.62 7.01 18.45
CA GLY A 217 9.49 7.22 17.53
C GLY A 217 9.06 5.95 16.75
N HIS A 218 8.44 6.11 15.57
CA HIS A 218 8.05 4.99 14.68
C HIS A 218 9.16 4.53 13.72
N ASP A 219 10.33 5.17 13.73
CA ASP A 219 11.43 4.87 12.82
C ASP A 219 12.65 4.34 13.60
N PRO A 220 12.90 3.02 13.57
CA PRO A 220 14.03 2.44 14.24
C PRO A 220 15.24 2.61 13.32
N GLU A 221 16.01 3.68 13.50
CA GLU A 221 17.41 3.70 13.06
C GLU A 221 18.36 3.41 14.25
N PRO A 222 18.59 2.13 14.62
CA PRO A 222 19.56 1.71 15.63
C PRO A 222 20.98 2.24 15.40
N LYS A 223 21.31 2.62 14.16
CA LYS A 223 22.63 3.06 13.74
C LYS A 223 23.07 4.34 14.45
N ARG A 224 22.15 5.28 14.73
CA ARG A 224 22.49 6.52 15.45
C ARG A 224 22.82 6.23 16.91
N ALA A 225 21.95 5.54 17.64
CA ALA A 225 22.21 5.14 19.03
C ALA A 225 23.52 4.34 19.19
N LEU A 226 23.80 3.42 18.26
CA LEU A 226 25.06 2.65 18.24
C LEU A 226 26.31 3.51 18.06
N ARG A 227 26.23 4.64 17.34
CA ARG A 227 27.35 5.58 17.17
C ARG A 227 27.87 6.11 18.50
N TYR A 228 26.96 6.34 19.46
CA TYR A 228 27.28 6.88 20.78
C TYR A 228 27.83 5.82 21.75
N VAL A 229 27.27 4.61 21.73
CA VAL A 229 27.65 3.59 22.72
C VAL A 229 28.86 2.76 22.27
N ARG A 230 29.14 2.67 20.96
CA ARG A 230 30.24 1.84 20.44
C ARG A 230 31.63 2.28 20.89
N SER A 231 31.87 3.57 21.04
CA SER A 231 33.17 4.11 21.47
C SER A 231 33.49 3.86 22.95
N ILE A 232 32.46 3.62 23.76
CA ILE A 232 32.54 3.41 25.21
C ILE A 232 31.90 2.08 25.63
N ALA A 233 31.87 1.12 24.72
CA ALA A 233 31.09 -0.11 24.87
C ALA A 233 31.47 -0.90 26.12
N LYS A 234 32.76 -0.86 26.51
CA LYS A 234 33.27 -1.58 27.68
C LYS A 234 32.80 -0.97 28.99
N GLU A 235 32.73 0.35 29.08
CA GLU A 235 32.22 1.06 30.25
C GLU A 235 30.69 1.11 30.28
N ALA A 236 30.03 1.14 29.11
CA ALA A 236 28.58 1.20 29.02
C ALA A 236 27.90 -0.15 29.33
N LEU A 237 28.58 -1.27 29.06
CA LEU A 237 28.00 -2.61 29.21
C LEU A 237 27.37 -2.88 30.58
N PRO A 238 28.05 -2.64 31.74
CA PRO A 238 27.48 -2.94 33.05
C PRO A 238 26.26 -2.07 33.40
N LEU A 239 26.26 -0.83 32.91
CA LEU A 239 25.17 0.13 33.13
C LEU A 239 23.94 -0.20 32.28
N VAL A 240 24.13 -0.70 31.05
CA VAL A 240 23.04 -1.21 30.21
C VAL A 240 22.38 -2.42 30.86
N ILE A 241 23.18 -3.35 31.42
CA ILE A 241 22.67 -4.51 32.16
C ILE A 241 21.86 -4.07 33.37
N MET A 242 22.43 -3.21 34.22
CA MET A 242 21.75 -2.71 35.42
C MET A 242 20.40 -2.06 35.06
N ARG A 243 20.37 -1.23 34.00
CA ARG A 243 19.14 -0.55 33.59
C ARG A 243 18.08 -1.50 33.06
N ALA A 244 18.51 -2.55 32.36
CA ALA A 244 17.62 -3.60 31.90
C ALA A 244 17.04 -4.43 33.05
N GLU A 245 17.83 -4.69 34.10
CA GLU A 245 17.40 -5.39 35.33
C GLU A 245 16.40 -4.56 36.16
N GLU A 246 16.57 -3.24 36.22
CA GLU A 246 15.67 -2.33 36.94
C GLU A 246 14.33 -2.08 36.24
N SER A 247 14.25 -2.35 34.94
CA SER A 247 13.08 -2.00 34.13
C SER A 247 12.02 -3.11 34.18
N PRO A 248 10.74 -2.77 34.43
CA PRO A 248 9.69 -3.77 34.51
C PRO A 248 9.52 -4.49 33.15
N PRO A 249 9.23 -5.81 33.15
CA PRO A 249 9.31 -6.64 31.95
C PRO A 249 8.32 -6.34 30.83
N HIS A 250 7.42 -5.37 31.04
CA HIS A 250 6.39 -4.97 30.09
C HIS A 250 6.67 -3.61 29.43
N GLN A 251 7.82 -2.96 29.66
CA GLN A 251 8.18 -1.73 28.94
C GLN A 251 8.80 -2.06 27.58
N PRO A 252 8.05 -1.91 26.46
CA PRO A 252 8.50 -2.35 25.14
C PRO A 252 9.76 -1.61 24.70
N ASP A 253 9.89 -0.33 25.07
CA ASP A 253 10.97 0.55 24.61
C ASP A 253 12.34 0.19 25.19
N VAL A 254 12.38 -0.17 26.48
CA VAL A 254 13.63 -0.61 27.12
C VAL A 254 14.08 -1.95 26.56
N THR A 255 13.14 -2.87 26.38
CA THR A 255 13.47 -4.20 25.86
C THR A 255 13.83 -4.15 24.37
N LEU A 256 13.24 -3.21 23.61
CA LEU A 256 13.63 -2.91 22.23
C LEU A 256 15.05 -2.35 22.17
N ALA A 257 15.36 -1.33 22.97
CA ALA A 257 16.71 -0.77 23.07
C ALA A 257 17.74 -1.83 23.49
N CYS A 258 17.38 -2.71 24.44
CA CYS A 258 18.19 -3.88 24.81
C CYS A 258 18.41 -4.82 23.61
N ALA A 259 17.36 -5.19 22.88
CA ALA A 259 17.45 -6.10 21.74
C ALA A 259 18.39 -5.58 20.64
N PHE A 260 18.47 -4.26 20.45
CA PHE A 260 19.34 -3.63 19.46
C PHE A 260 20.77 -3.39 19.96
N LEU A 261 20.94 -2.92 21.20
CA LEU A 261 22.24 -2.49 21.72
C LEU A 261 23.06 -3.67 22.23
N LEU A 262 22.44 -4.63 22.94
CA LEU A 262 23.17 -5.73 23.58
C LEU A 262 24.05 -6.52 22.59
N PRO A 263 23.54 -7.00 21.43
CA PRO A 263 24.34 -7.80 20.50
C PRO A 263 25.63 -7.12 20.05
N ARG A 264 25.52 -5.81 19.77
CA ARG A 264 26.62 -5.01 19.22
C ARG A 264 27.61 -4.60 20.31
N LEU A 265 27.15 -4.41 21.54
CA LEU A 265 28.03 -4.16 22.68
C LEU A 265 28.81 -5.42 23.06
N LEU A 266 28.22 -6.60 22.94
CA LEU A 266 28.91 -7.88 23.13
C LEU A 266 29.99 -8.10 22.07
N GLU A 267 29.63 -7.88 20.80
CA GLU A 267 30.58 -7.92 19.67
C GLU A 267 31.76 -6.96 19.89
N ALA A 268 31.48 -5.74 20.37
CA ALA A 268 32.50 -4.72 20.59
C ALA A 268 33.39 -4.96 21.83
N THR A 269 32.87 -5.59 22.88
CA THR A 269 33.59 -5.76 24.16
C THR A 269 34.30 -7.10 24.31
N GLY A 270 33.86 -8.12 23.56
CA GLY A 270 34.32 -9.50 23.76
C GLY A 270 34.01 -10.04 25.18
N ALA A 271 33.09 -9.40 25.89
CA ALA A 271 32.75 -9.78 27.25
C ALA A 271 32.16 -11.20 27.27
N PRO A 272 32.55 -12.05 28.24
CA PRO A 272 31.94 -13.36 28.39
C PRO A 272 30.48 -13.17 28.78
N LEU A 273 29.60 -13.72 27.97
CA LEU A 273 28.18 -13.82 28.27
C LEU A 273 28.02 -14.71 29.53
N ASP A 274 27.45 -14.17 30.60
CA ASP A 274 27.13 -14.89 31.85
C ASP A 274 25.62 -15.16 32.02
N ALA A 275 25.17 -15.64 33.18
CA ALA A 275 23.77 -16.00 33.42
C ALA A 275 22.79 -14.81 33.38
N ARG A 276 23.26 -13.58 33.62
CA ARG A 276 22.41 -12.37 33.56
C ARG A 276 22.05 -12.03 32.13
N TRP A 277 22.99 -12.27 31.21
CA TRP A 277 22.78 -12.13 29.77
C TRP A 277 21.71 -13.06 29.25
N ASP A 278 21.70 -14.28 29.76
CA ASP A 278 20.73 -15.27 29.31
C ASP A 278 19.30 -14.87 29.68
N ALA A 279 19.10 -14.24 30.86
CA ALA A 279 17.81 -13.72 31.27
C ALA A 279 17.31 -12.56 30.37
N LEU A 280 18.19 -11.60 30.06
CA LEU A 280 17.84 -10.44 29.23
C LEU A 280 17.55 -10.82 27.78
N LEU A 281 18.36 -11.70 27.17
CA LEU A 281 18.11 -12.22 25.83
C LEU A 281 16.79 -13.02 25.79
N THR A 282 16.54 -13.85 26.79
CA THR A 282 15.28 -14.61 26.91
C THR A 282 14.07 -13.67 26.96
N GLN A 283 14.15 -12.59 27.75
CA GLN A 283 13.10 -11.59 27.86
C GLN A 283 12.88 -10.83 26.54
N ALA A 284 13.96 -10.39 25.89
CA ALA A 284 13.89 -9.71 24.60
C ALA A 284 13.26 -10.56 23.51
N MET A 285 13.66 -11.84 23.41
CA MET A 285 13.05 -12.78 22.47
C MET A 285 11.59 -13.09 22.78
N THR A 286 11.18 -13.04 24.06
CA THR A 286 9.79 -13.33 24.48
C THR A 286 8.83 -12.25 24.00
N ILE A 287 9.27 -10.99 23.95
CA ILE A 287 8.41 -9.87 23.52
C ILE A 287 8.59 -9.48 22.05
N ALA A 288 9.62 -9.99 21.38
CA ALA A 288 9.92 -9.65 19.99
C ALA A 288 8.85 -10.24 19.05
N SER A 289 7.98 -9.37 18.55
CA SER A 289 6.90 -9.71 17.62
C SER A 289 7.11 -9.16 16.20
N SER A 290 8.05 -8.22 15.99
CA SER A 290 8.31 -7.63 14.68
C SER A 290 9.52 -8.24 13.97
N GLN A 291 9.42 -8.39 12.65
CA GLN A 291 10.47 -8.99 11.79
C GLN A 291 11.86 -8.34 11.92
N PRO A 292 12.00 -6.99 11.99
CA PRO A 292 13.31 -6.37 12.15
C PRO A 292 14.02 -6.80 13.45
N ILE A 293 13.26 -6.88 14.56
CA ILE A 293 13.79 -7.29 15.87
C ILE A 293 14.18 -8.77 15.84
N VAL A 294 13.30 -9.62 15.32
CA VAL A 294 13.55 -11.08 15.18
C VAL A 294 14.79 -11.33 14.34
N THR A 295 15.00 -10.56 13.27
CA THR A 295 16.18 -10.70 12.40
C THR A 295 17.47 -10.38 13.16
N ILE A 296 17.49 -9.27 13.91
CA ILE A 296 18.69 -8.82 14.64
C ILE A 296 19.01 -9.74 15.81
N LEU A 297 17.99 -10.11 16.61
CA LEU A 297 18.15 -11.10 17.66
C LEU A 297 18.57 -12.46 17.07
N GLY A 298 18.07 -12.81 15.88
CA GLY A 298 18.49 -13.97 15.11
C GLY A 298 19.97 -13.98 14.74
N GLU A 299 20.47 -12.90 14.14
CA GLU A 299 21.89 -12.71 13.85
C GLU A 299 22.75 -12.82 15.12
N THR A 300 22.25 -12.28 16.23
CA THR A 300 22.91 -12.37 17.53
C THR A 300 23.01 -13.80 18.01
N LEU A 301 21.91 -14.54 17.98
CA LEU A 301 21.87 -15.95 18.36
C LEU A 301 22.91 -16.73 17.56
N LEU A 302 23.03 -16.50 16.25
CA LEU A 302 24.01 -17.18 15.40
C LEU A 302 25.47 -16.96 15.80
N THR A 303 25.79 -15.93 16.59
CA THR A 303 27.15 -15.73 17.14
C THR A 303 27.43 -16.59 18.38
N LEU A 304 26.41 -17.19 19.00
CA LEU A 304 26.53 -18.03 20.19
C LEU A 304 26.79 -19.50 19.82
N THR A 305 27.40 -20.25 20.74
CA THR A 305 27.57 -21.70 20.55
C THR A 305 26.21 -22.40 20.47
N PRO A 306 26.09 -23.50 19.70
CA PRO A 306 24.83 -24.25 19.57
C PRO A 306 24.17 -24.59 20.91
N GLU A 307 24.96 -25.04 21.89
CA GLU A 307 24.48 -25.47 23.22
C GLU A 307 23.87 -24.30 23.99
N ARG A 308 24.47 -23.12 23.86
CA ARG A 308 23.98 -21.91 24.53
C ARG A 308 22.74 -21.36 23.87
N ARG A 309 22.68 -21.34 22.53
CA ARG A 309 21.45 -20.96 21.83
C ARG A 309 20.29 -21.87 22.22
N GLU A 310 20.56 -23.17 22.37
CA GLU A 310 19.55 -24.13 22.83
C GLU A 310 19.09 -23.85 24.26
N ALA A 311 20.03 -23.63 25.18
CA ALA A 311 19.70 -23.27 26.56
C ALA A 311 18.83 -21.99 26.67
N LEU A 312 19.14 -20.97 25.85
CA LEU A 312 18.38 -19.72 25.80
C LEU A 312 16.94 -19.92 25.32
N LEU A 313 16.74 -20.65 24.23
CA LEU A 313 15.39 -20.89 23.72
C LEU A 313 14.58 -21.80 24.64
N LEU A 314 15.23 -22.75 25.32
CA LEU A 314 14.58 -23.58 26.33
C LEU A 314 14.22 -22.82 27.62
N ALA A 315 14.89 -21.71 27.91
CA ALA A 315 14.55 -20.84 29.04
C ALA A 315 13.35 -19.92 28.76
N MET A 316 12.91 -19.80 27.50
CA MET A 316 11.75 -19.00 27.15
C MET A 316 10.45 -19.63 27.69
N PRO A 317 9.52 -18.83 28.26
CA PRO A 317 8.22 -19.34 28.71
C PRO A 317 7.41 -19.99 27.59
N THR A 318 7.56 -19.47 26.38
CA THR A 318 6.98 -19.99 25.15
C THR A 318 8.00 -19.85 24.02
N ILE A 319 8.33 -20.93 23.34
CA ILE A 319 9.29 -20.88 22.23
C ILE A 319 8.60 -20.20 21.04
N ASN A 320 8.98 -18.94 20.79
CA ASN A 320 8.53 -18.24 19.60
C ASN A 320 9.18 -18.91 18.37
N TRP A 321 8.34 -19.51 17.52
CA TRP A 321 8.75 -20.31 16.38
C TRP A 321 9.64 -19.54 15.39
N THR A 322 9.55 -18.21 15.35
CA THR A 322 10.42 -17.36 14.53
C THR A 322 11.90 -17.46 14.93
N PHE A 323 12.20 -17.80 16.18
CA PHE A 323 13.57 -18.04 16.65
C PHE A 323 14.02 -19.50 16.54
N ALA A 324 13.09 -20.45 16.45
CA ALA A 324 13.40 -21.88 16.37
C ALA A 324 14.29 -22.22 15.14
N ARG A 325 14.19 -21.46 14.04
CA ARG A 325 15.05 -21.60 12.86
C ARG A 325 16.55 -21.39 13.13
N PHE A 326 16.89 -20.66 14.20
CA PHE A 326 18.30 -20.39 14.55
C PHE A 326 18.90 -21.51 15.41
N VAL A 327 18.07 -22.42 15.94
CA VAL A 327 18.50 -23.55 16.78
C VAL A 327 17.62 -24.77 16.50
N PRO A 328 17.81 -25.43 15.37
CA PRO A 328 16.95 -26.50 14.92
C PRO A 328 17.24 -27.83 15.63
N THR A 329 17.32 -27.85 16.97
CA THR A 329 17.39 -29.11 17.69
C THR A 329 16.02 -29.76 17.71
N SER A 330 16.00 -31.10 17.74
CA SER A 330 14.77 -31.87 17.78
C SER A 330 13.86 -31.47 18.95
N LYS A 331 14.45 -31.11 20.08
CA LYS A 331 13.77 -30.64 21.29
C LYS A 331 13.10 -29.28 21.07
N ILE A 332 13.80 -28.31 20.50
CA ILE A 332 13.26 -26.96 20.26
C ILE A 332 12.17 -26.98 19.20
N LEU A 333 12.39 -27.73 18.12
CA LEU A 333 11.39 -27.88 17.06
C LEU A 333 10.12 -28.56 17.59
N GLY A 334 10.24 -29.60 18.41
CA GLY A 334 9.09 -30.24 19.05
C GLY A 334 8.28 -29.28 19.93
N LEU A 335 8.96 -28.51 20.79
CA LEU A 335 8.33 -27.53 21.67
C LEU A 335 7.67 -26.38 20.89
N ALA A 336 8.32 -25.87 19.84
CA ALA A 336 7.76 -24.81 18.98
C ALA A 336 6.51 -25.30 18.23
N LEU A 337 6.52 -26.53 17.71
CA LEU A 337 5.38 -27.15 17.04
C LEU A 337 4.20 -27.38 17.98
N ASP A 338 4.46 -27.72 19.25
CA ASP A 338 3.41 -27.89 20.25
C ASP A 338 2.83 -26.56 20.75
N ASP A 339 3.64 -25.51 20.91
CA ASP A 339 3.16 -24.17 21.24
C ASP A 339 2.26 -23.60 20.12
N LEU A 340 2.67 -23.79 18.87
CA LEU A 340 1.92 -23.35 17.70
C LEU A 340 0.55 -24.05 17.59
N ALA A 341 0.50 -25.35 17.84
CA ALA A 341 -0.76 -26.11 17.89
C ALA A 341 -1.71 -25.62 18.99
N LYS A 342 -1.18 -25.06 20.10
CA LYS A 342 -1.99 -24.51 21.20
C LYS A 342 -2.50 -23.10 20.92
N ARG A 343 -1.68 -22.24 20.28
CA ARG A 343 -2.00 -20.82 20.06
C ARG A 343 -3.07 -20.58 19.02
N PHE A 344 -3.15 -21.44 18.01
CA PHE A 344 -4.08 -21.27 16.90
C PHE A 344 -5.03 -22.47 16.83
N PRO A 345 -6.02 -22.57 17.74
CA PRO A 345 -6.94 -23.71 17.83
C PRO A 345 -8.01 -23.75 16.71
N ASP A 346 -8.14 -22.73 15.86
CA ASP A 346 -9.16 -22.67 14.80
C ASP A 346 -8.68 -22.10 13.44
N ASP A 347 -9.43 -22.45 12.37
CA ASP A 347 -9.13 -22.10 10.97
C ASP A 347 -9.38 -20.60 10.62
N ARG A 348 -9.79 -19.77 11.59
CA ARG A 348 -10.27 -18.39 11.35
C ARG A 348 -9.18 -17.33 11.36
N GLY A 349 -7.97 -17.68 11.78
CA GLY A 349 -6.79 -16.81 11.78
C GLY A 349 -5.74 -17.21 10.73
N ARG A 350 -6.15 -17.63 9.53
CA ARG A 350 -5.23 -18.01 8.43
C ARG A 350 -4.45 -16.81 7.92
N ASP A 351 -3.40 -16.43 8.64
CA ASP A 351 -2.33 -15.64 8.07
C ASP A 351 -1.46 -16.57 7.22
N HIS A 352 -1.70 -16.56 5.91
CA HIS A 352 -0.87 -17.25 4.90
C HIS A 352 0.63 -16.95 5.05
N TRP A 353 0.94 -15.79 5.66
CA TRP A 353 2.28 -15.38 6.04
C TRP A 353 2.89 -16.31 7.11
N ASN A 354 2.15 -16.70 8.15
CA ASN A 354 2.64 -17.61 9.19
C ASN A 354 2.91 -19.01 8.64
N GLU A 355 2.06 -19.52 7.73
CA GLU A 355 2.28 -20.83 7.09
C GLU A 355 3.59 -20.87 6.30
N ARG A 356 3.83 -19.85 5.47
CA ARG A 356 5.03 -19.78 4.62
C ARG A 356 6.30 -19.63 5.44
N VAL A 357 6.31 -18.69 6.39
CA VAL A 357 7.51 -18.43 7.20
C VAL A 357 7.80 -19.61 8.12
N MET A 358 6.77 -20.33 8.60
CA MET A 358 6.94 -21.59 9.32
C MET A 358 7.53 -22.68 8.41
N GLN A 359 7.00 -22.85 7.19
CA GLN A 359 7.53 -23.82 6.23
C GLN A 359 9.02 -23.53 5.94
N GLU A 360 9.37 -22.27 5.68
CA GLU A 360 10.75 -21.83 5.44
C GLU A 360 11.65 -22.09 6.65
N ALA A 361 11.16 -21.85 7.88
CA ALA A 361 11.89 -22.14 9.11
C ALA A 361 12.16 -23.65 9.29
N LEU A 362 11.17 -24.49 9.01
CA LEU A 362 11.31 -25.95 9.08
C LEU A 362 12.27 -26.49 8.01
N ILE A 363 12.26 -25.91 6.80
CA ILE A 363 13.20 -26.28 5.73
C ILE A 363 14.62 -25.84 6.09
N ALA A 364 14.78 -24.60 6.59
CA ALA A 364 16.08 -24.08 7.04
C ALA A 364 16.68 -24.91 8.18
N SER A 365 15.85 -25.61 8.95
CA SER A 365 16.28 -26.54 9.99
C SER A 365 16.94 -27.81 9.47
N GLY A 366 16.79 -28.11 8.17
CA GLY A 366 17.43 -29.24 7.50
C GLY A 366 17.00 -30.61 8.03
N PRO A 367 17.81 -31.66 7.81
CA PRO A 367 17.48 -33.04 8.19
C PRO A 367 17.14 -33.25 9.66
N ALA A 368 17.63 -32.38 10.56
CA ALA A 368 17.31 -32.44 11.99
C ALA A 368 15.81 -32.24 12.30
N ALA A 369 15.06 -31.62 11.38
CA ALA A 369 13.62 -31.42 11.53
C ALA A 369 12.78 -32.65 11.18
N VAL A 370 13.35 -33.65 10.48
CA VAL A 370 12.59 -34.81 9.98
C VAL A 370 11.93 -35.60 11.10
N ALA A 371 12.71 -36.08 12.08
CA ALA A 371 12.18 -36.91 13.15
C ALA A 371 11.14 -36.18 14.06
N PRO A 372 11.37 -34.92 14.48
CA PRO A 372 10.36 -34.14 15.21
C PRO A 372 9.06 -33.94 14.42
N LEU A 373 9.15 -33.64 13.12
CA LEU A 373 7.97 -33.42 12.27
C LEU A 373 7.17 -34.70 12.08
N VAL A 374 7.84 -35.84 11.88
CA VAL A 374 7.19 -37.15 11.81
C VAL A 374 6.47 -37.46 13.12
N ALA A 375 7.15 -37.32 14.27
CA ALA A 375 6.56 -37.57 15.58
C ALA A 375 5.36 -36.64 15.86
N TRP A 376 5.44 -35.38 15.45
CA TRP A 376 4.35 -34.42 15.61
C TRP A 376 3.15 -34.74 14.72
N LEU A 377 3.36 -35.19 13.47
CA LEU A 377 2.31 -35.61 12.54
C LEU A 377 1.58 -36.88 13.01
N GLU A 378 2.28 -37.80 13.65
CA GLU A 378 1.70 -39.02 14.23
C GLU A 378 0.93 -38.76 15.54
N GLY A 379 1.13 -37.59 16.15
CA GLY A 379 0.43 -37.19 17.37
C GLY A 379 -1.07 -36.91 17.14
N PRO A 380 -1.95 -37.22 18.11
CA PRO A 380 -3.37 -36.97 17.98
C PRO A 380 -3.71 -35.46 18.00
N GLY A 381 -4.84 -35.09 17.40
CA GLY A 381 -5.49 -33.78 17.58
C GLY A 381 -4.86 -32.60 16.83
N LYS A 382 -3.99 -32.85 15.84
CA LYS A 382 -3.38 -31.78 15.03
C LYS A 382 -4.36 -31.32 13.93
N GLN A 383 -4.49 -30.01 13.75
CA GLN A 383 -5.36 -29.44 12.72
C GLN A 383 -4.86 -29.72 11.31
N ALA A 384 -5.81 -29.75 10.35
CA ALA A 384 -5.52 -30.06 8.96
C ALA A 384 -4.54 -29.08 8.29
N ALA A 385 -4.69 -27.77 8.55
CA ALA A 385 -3.84 -26.74 7.97
C ALA A 385 -2.36 -26.92 8.37
N TRP A 386 -2.08 -27.06 9.67
CA TRP A 386 -0.73 -27.24 10.19
C TRP A 386 -0.10 -28.57 9.78
N ARG A 387 -0.90 -29.64 9.66
CA ARG A 387 -0.43 -30.89 9.04
C ARG A 387 0.00 -30.65 7.59
N GLY A 388 -0.75 -29.86 6.83
CA GLY A 388 -0.38 -29.48 5.46
C GLY A 388 0.98 -28.77 5.38
N VAL A 389 1.26 -27.82 6.28
CA VAL A 389 2.56 -27.12 6.35
C VAL A 389 3.70 -28.08 6.67
N ALA A 390 3.52 -28.92 7.70
CA ALA A 390 4.52 -29.92 8.10
C ALA A 390 4.82 -30.93 6.99
N LEU A 391 3.79 -31.42 6.27
CA LEU A 391 3.95 -32.34 5.14
C LEU A 391 4.73 -31.70 3.99
N ARG A 392 4.42 -30.44 3.62
CA ARG A 392 5.19 -29.73 2.58
C ARG A 392 6.64 -29.50 3.00
N ALA A 393 6.89 -29.19 4.27
CA ALA A 393 8.24 -29.07 4.80
C ALA A 393 9.00 -30.40 4.69
N LEU A 394 8.38 -31.53 5.07
CA LEU A 394 8.99 -32.86 4.91
C LEU A 394 9.31 -33.20 3.45
N GLY A 395 8.43 -32.86 2.50
CA GLY A 395 8.69 -33.04 1.07
C GLY A 395 9.88 -32.21 0.59
N ALA A 396 9.95 -30.94 1.02
CA ALA A 396 11.06 -30.04 0.68
C ALA A 396 12.40 -30.43 1.32
N LEU A 397 12.38 -31.07 2.49
CA LEU A 397 13.58 -31.61 3.14
C LEU A 397 14.20 -32.78 2.36
N GLY A 398 13.43 -33.46 1.51
CA GLY A 398 13.97 -34.42 0.56
C GLY A 398 14.35 -35.79 1.13
N ASP A 399 14.03 -36.08 2.40
CA ASP A 399 14.42 -37.33 3.07
C ASP A 399 13.49 -38.50 2.65
N PRO A 400 13.97 -39.52 1.93
CA PRO A 400 13.13 -40.63 1.47
C PRO A 400 12.51 -41.46 2.61
N SER A 401 13.06 -41.42 3.82
CA SER A 401 12.56 -42.19 4.96
C SER A 401 11.14 -41.77 5.39
N VAL A 402 10.71 -40.56 5.03
CA VAL A 402 9.38 -40.04 5.37
C VAL A 402 8.28 -40.49 4.40
N ALA A 403 8.63 -41.20 3.31
CA ALA A 403 7.67 -41.60 2.28
C ALA A 403 6.48 -42.39 2.83
N LYS A 404 6.69 -43.24 3.84
CA LYS A 404 5.59 -43.99 4.49
C LYS A 404 4.65 -43.08 5.28
N VAL A 405 5.19 -42.08 5.97
CA VAL A 405 4.42 -41.10 6.76
C VAL A 405 3.59 -40.22 5.83
N LEU A 406 4.18 -39.74 4.73
CA LEU A 406 3.47 -38.97 3.72
C LEU A 406 2.35 -39.80 3.08
N LEU A 407 2.62 -41.07 2.77
CA LEU A 407 1.63 -41.97 2.17
C LEU A 407 0.43 -42.22 3.09
N ALA A 408 0.64 -42.32 4.40
CA ALA A 408 -0.45 -42.43 5.38
C ALA A 408 -1.36 -41.19 5.39
N HIS A 409 -0.82 -40.02 5.03
CA HIS A 409 -1.56 -38.76 4.93
C HIS A 409 -2.11 -38.47 3.51
N ALA A 410 -1.68 -39.23 2.49
CA ALA A 410 -2.14 -39.07 1.11
C ALA A 410 -3.58 -39.58 0.85
N ASP A 411 -4.24 -40.12 1.88
CA ASP A 411 -5.67 -40.46 1.94
C ASP A 411 -6.38 -39.76 3.12
N ASP A 412 -5.82 -38.67 3.64
CA ASP A 412 -6.44 -37.92 4.74
C ASP A 412 -7.84 -37.40 4.35
N ARG A 413 -8.74 -37.33 5.34
CA ARG A 413 -10.10 -36.81 5.16
C ARG A 413 -10.12 -35.33 4.80
N HIS A 414 -9.10 -34.57 5.19
CA HIS A 414 -8.99 -33.15 4.88
C HIS A 414 -8.18 -32.96 3.60
N GLU A 415 -8.80 -32.32 2.61
CA GLU A 415 -8.25 -32.10 1.27
C GLU A 415 -6.87 -31.42 1.30
N ILE A 416 -6.71 -30.36 2.10
CA ILE A 416 -5.43 -29.63 2.23
C ILE A 416 -4.28 -30.53 2.73
N THR A 417 -4.56 -31.46 3.64
CA THR A 417 -3.56 -32.40 4.18
C THR A 417 -3.22 -33.46 3.13
N ARG A 418 -4.24 -33.98 2.45
CA ARG A 418 -4.11 -34.96 1.39
C ARG A 418 -3.28 -34.45 0.22
N ASP A 419 -3.56 -33.23 -0.24
CA ASP A 419 -2.85 -32.62 -1.36
C ASP A 419 -1.40 -32.28 -1.00
N ALA A 420 -1.19 -31.72 0.20
CA ALA A 420 0.16 -31.46 0.71
C ALA A 420 1.01 -32.74 0.81
N ALA A 421 0.43 -33.87 1.27
CA ALA A 421 1.12 -35.15 1.31
C ALA A 421 1.50 -35.67 -0.09
N ARG A 422 0.59 -35.53 -1.06
CA ARG A 422 0.82 -35.96 -2.44
C ARG A 422 1.88 -35.12 -3.13
N ASP A 423 1.85 -33.81 -2.93
CA ASP A 423 2.89 -32.91 -3.45
C ASP A 423 4.24 -33.21 -2.80
N ALA A 424 4.28 -33.44 -1.49
CA ALA A 424 5.50 -33.84 -0.81
C ALA A 424 6.07 -35.17 -1.34
N LEU A 425 5.23 -36.16 -1.63
CA LEU A 425 5.65 -37.41 -2.28
C LEU A 425 6.26 -37.16 -3.66
N ARG A 426 5.67 -36.26 -4.47
CA ARG A 426 6.24 -35.88 -5.77
C ARG A 426 7.62 -35.24 -5.63
N MET A 427 7.79 -34.37 -4.63
CA MET A 427 9.08 -33.70 -4.37
C MET A 427 10.19 -34.69 -4.02
N LEU A 428 9.87 -35.80 -3.37
CA LEU A 428 10.83 -36.87 -3.04
C LEU A 428 11.27 -37.71 -4.27
N GLY A 429 10.53 -37.66 -5.37
CA GLY A 429 10.85 -38.36 -6.62
C GLY A 429 11.06 -39.88 -6.43
N GLU A 430 12.16 -40.42 -6.97
CA GLU A 430 12.52 -41.85 -6.88
C GLU A 430 12.59 -42.39 -5.45
N GLY A 431 12.86 -41.53 -4.45
CA GLY A 431 12.87 -41.91 -3.04
C GLY A 431 11.52 -42.47 -2.55
N THR A 432 10.41 -42.16 -3.22
CA THR A 432 9.07 -42.67 -2.89
C THR A 432 8.73 -44.03 -3.47
N ARG A 433 9.50 -44.50 -4.45
CA ARG A 433 9.15 -45.68 -5.25
C ARG A 433 8.85 -46.93 -4.40
N PRO A 434 9.61 -47.28 -3.35
CA PRO A 434 9.27 -48.44 -2.53
C PRO A 434 7.91 -48.30 -1.82
N ALA A 435 7.59 -47.11 -1.31
CA ALA A 435 6.33 -46.84 -0.64
C ALA A 435 5.14 -46.84 -1.62
N LEU A 436 5.32 -46.27 -2.83
CA LEU A 436 4.30 -46.29 -3.88
C LEU A 436 4.02 -47.72 -4.38
N ILE A 437 5.03 -48.57 -4.52
CA ILE A 437 4.84 -49.99 -4.86
C ILE A 437 4.00 -50.69 -3.80
N GLU A 438 4.27 -50.44 -2.52
CA GLU A 438 3.50 -51.02 -1.41
C GLU A 438 2.04 -50.55 -1.44
N ALA A 439 1.79 -49.24 -1.56
CA ALA A 439 0.42 -48.69 -1.63
C ALA A 439 -0.35 -49.14 -2.88
N SER A 440 0.35 -49.29 -4.02
CA SER A 440 -0.27 -49.67 -5.29
C SER A 440 -0.95 -51.05 -5.28
N LYS A 441 -0.54 -51.92 -4.35
CA LYS A 441 -1.09 -53.28 -4.17
C LYS A 441 -2.42 -53.30 -3.43
N GLY A 442 -2.80 -52.20 -2.77
CA GLY A 442 -4.08 -52.09 -2.07
C GLY A 442 -5.28 -51.83 -2.98
N GLU A 443 -6.41 -51.51 -2.37
CA GLU A 443 -7.64 -51.09 -3.06
C GLU A 443 -8.00 -49.65 -2.68
N GLY A 444 -8.93 -49.02 -3.42
CA GLY A 444 -9.45 -47.68 -3.10
C GLY A 444 -8.83 -46.51 -3.88
N THR A 445 -9.03 -45.30 -3.35
CA THR A 445 -8.55 -44.03 -3.94
C THR A 445 -7.03 -43.91 -3.88
N LEU A 446 -6.43 -44.23 -2.74
CA LEU A 446 -4.98 -44.17 -2.55
C LEU A 446 -4.22 -45.13 -3.47
N ALA A 447 -4.67 -46.39 -3.59
CA ALA A 447 -4.01 -47.38 -4.42
C ALA A 447 -4.08 -47.05 -5.92
N ARG A 448 -5.16 -46.39 -6.38
CA ARG A 448 -5.25 -45.86 -7.75
C ARG A 448 -4.26 -44.72 -7.96
N TRP A 449 -4.30 -43.71 -7.09
CA TRP A 449 -3.36 -42.59 -7.15
C TRP A 449 -1.89 -43.07 -7.10
N ALA A 450 -1.55 -44.00 -6.23
CA ALA A 450 -0.19 -44.53 -6.11
C ALA A 450 0.27 -45.30 -7.37
N ARG A 451 -0.64 -45.99 -8.08
CA ARG A 451 -0.32 -46.62 -9.37
C ARG A 451 -0.01 -45.58 -10.44
N ASP A 452 -0.78 -44.50 -10.48
CA ASP A 452 -0.59 -43.43 -11.46
C ASP A 452 0.71 -42.67 -11.17
N GLU A 453 0.99 -42.37 -9.90
CA GLU A 453 2.23 -41.72 -9.48
C GLU A 453 3.46 -42.65 -9.69
N LEU A 454 3.33 -43.96 -9.44
CA LEU A 454 4.40 -44.92 -9.73
C LEU A 454 4.73 -44.97 -11.22
N ARG A 455 3.74 -44.86 -12.12
CA ARG A 455 3.97 -44.75 -13.57
C ARG A 455 4.73 -43.48 -13.92
N ALA A 456 4.35 -42.35 -13.30
CA ALA A 456 5.03 -41.07 -13.49
C ALA A 456 6.50 -41.13 -13.03
N VAL A 457 6.77 -41.67 -11.84
CA VAL A 457 8.13 -41.81 -11.29
C VAL A 457 8.98 -42.78 -12.12
N THR A 458 8.42 -43.92 -12.55
CA THR A 458 9.17 -44.94 -13.31
C THR A 458 9.36 -44.62 -14.79
N GLY A 459 8.76 -43.53 -15.29
CA GLY A 459 8.84 -43.14 -16.71
C GLY A 459 8.21 -44.15 -17.67
N GLN A 460 7.31 -45.03 -17.20
CA GLN A 460 6.61 -45.96 -18.07
C GLN A 460 5.54 -45.23 -18.88
N PRO A 461 5.54 -45.33 -20.22
CA PRO A 461 4.55 -44.67 -21.05
C PRO A 461 3.16 -45.26 -20.79
N THR A 462 2.20 -44.38 -20.50
CA THR A 462 0.78 -44.71 -20.35
C THR A 462 0.17 -45.12 -21.71
N PRO A 463 -1.02 -45.76 -21.73
CA PRO A 463 -1.77 -46.00 -22.97
C PRO A 463 -2.03 -44.71 -23.78
N ALA A 464 -2.17 -43.56 -23.11
CA ALA A 464 -2.24 -42.26 -23.78
C ALA A 464 -0.90 -41.91 -24.44
N ASP A 465 0.24 -42.08 -23.76
CA ASP A 465 1.56 -41.85 -24.36
C ASP A 465 1.83 -42.79 -25.57
N VAL A 466 1.30 -44.03 -25.54
CA VAL A 466 1.33 -44.96 -26.67
C VAL A 466 0.45 -44.46 -27.83
N ALA A 467 -0.80 -44.08 -27.55
CA ALA A 467 -1.71 -43.53 -28.56
C ALA A 467 -1.18 -42.21 -29.17
N LEU A 468 -0.50 -41.39 -28.37
CA LEU A 468 0.15 -40.17 -28.83
C LEU A 468 1.41 -40.45 -29.67
N ARG A 469 2.18 -41.49 -29.34
CA ARG A 469 3.27 -41.96 -30.22
C ARG A 469 2.74 -42.50 -31.54
N GLU A 470 1.65 -43.25 -31.53
CA GLU A 470 1.00 -43.73 -32.75
C GLU A 470 0.45 -42.56 -33.58
N LEU A 471 -0.16 -41.56 -32.94
CA LEU A 471 -0.61 -40.33 -33.59
C LEU A 471 0.57 -39.57 -34.22
N GLN A 472 1.67 -39.44 -33.47
CA GLN A 472 2.92 -38.84 -33.96
C GLN A 472 3.55 -39.62 -35.11
N VAL A 473 3.40 -40.94 -35.18
CA VAL A 473 3.91 -41.75 -36.29
C VAL A 473 2.98 -41.68 -37.51
N SER A 474 1.67 -41.60 -37.29
CA SER A 474 0.65 -41.56 -38.34
C SER A 474 0.59 -40.24 -39.12
N LEU A 475 0.90 -39.11 -38.47
CA LEU A 475 0.98 -37.81 -39.13
C LEU A 475 2.27 -37.72 -39.95
N THR A 476 2.17 -37.65 -41.27
CA THR A 476 3.32 -37.47 -42.16
C THR A 476 4.04 -36.15 -41.87
N ARG A 477 5.33 -36.06 -42.22
CA ARG A 477 6.12 -34.83 -42.08
C ARG A 477 5.52 -33.66 -42.88
N GLU A 478 4.87 -33.97 -44.01
CA GLU A 478 4.18 -33.01 -44.87
C GLU A 478 2.87 -32.50 -44.24
N GLU A 479 2.10 -33.37 -43.60
CA GLU A 479 0.91 -32.96 -42.83
C GLU A 479 1.33 -32.07 -41.66
N ARG A 480 2.36 -32.46 -40.90
CA ARG A 480 2.90 -31.63 -39.81
C ARG A 480 3.39 -30.26 -40.28
N ALA A 481 4.07 -30.20 -41.43
CA ALA A 481 4.54 -28.95 -42.02
C ALA A 481 3.37 -28.06 -42.50
N ARG A 482 2.36 -28.64 -43.17
CA ARG A 482 1.14 -27.92 -43.56
C ARG A 482 0.38 -27.40 -42.35
N TYR A 483 0.29 -28.19 -41.28
CA TYR A 483 -0.35 -27.74 -40.04
C TYR A 483 0.42 -26.59 -39.39
N ALA A 484 1.75 -26.69 -39.26
CA ALA A 484 2.57 -25.61 -38.71
C ALA A 484 2.47 -24.31 -39.53
N GLU A 485 2.44 -24.42 -40.86
CA GLU A 485 2.25 -23.28 -41.77
C GLU A 485 0.85 -22.67 -41.58
N MET A 486 -0.20 -23.48 -41.45
CA MET A 486 -1.56 -22.98 -41.26
C MET A 486 -1.80 -22.34 -39.88
N VAL A 487 -1.17 -22.87 -38.83
CA VAL A 487 -1.20 -22.30 -37.47
C VAL A 487 -0.56 -20.91 -37.45
N ALA A 488 0.56 -20.74 -38.16
CA ALA A 488 1.21 -19.44 -38.31
C ALA A 488 0.33 -18.37 -38.99
N HIS A 489 -0.75 -18.78 -39.69
CA HIS A 489 -1.64 -17.90 -40.45
C HIS A 489 -3.06 -17.75 -39.86
N GLY A 490 -3.35 -18.31 -38.67
CA GLY A 490 -4.58 -18.02 -37.91
C GLY A 490 -5.92 -18.42 -38.58
N ARG A 491 -5.98 -19.46 -39.40
CA ARG A 491 -7.24 -19.91 -40.07
C ARG A 491 -7.99 -20.98 -39.26
N SER A 492 -9.33 -20.97 -39.31
CA SER A 492 -10.25 -21.88 -38.57
C SER A 492 -10.13 -23.36 -38.99
N TYR A 493 -10.34 -24.28 -38.02
CA TYR A 493 -9.74 -25.63 -37.98
C TYR A 493 -10.67 -26.83 -38.23
N ALA A 494 -12.00 -26.68 -38.30
CA ALA A 494 -12.92 -27.82 -38.13
C ALA A 494 -12.97 -28.87 -39.27
N GLY A 495 -12.32 -28.64 -40.42
CA GLY A 495 -12.51 -29.46 -41.63
C GLY A 495 -11.36 -30.37 -42.06
N PHE A 496 -10.20 -30.35 -41.38
CA PHE A 496 -8.95 -30.84 -41.99
C PHE A 496 -8.23 -31.98 -41.27
N TRP A 497 -8.77 -32.53 -40.18
CA TRP A 497 -8.15 -33.72 -39.57
C TRP A 497 -8.49 -34.96 -40.39
N PRO A 498 -7.49 -35.78 -40.80
CA PRO A 498 -7.76 -37.08 -41.36
C PRO A 498 -8.58 -37.92 -40.37
N GLU A 499 -9.58 -38.63 -40.87
CA GLU A 499 -10.52 -39.40 -40.05
C GLU A 499 -9.81 -40.38 -39.09
N HIS A 500 -8.68 -40.96 -39.53
CA HIS A 500 -7.86 -41.86 -38.71
C HIS A 500 -7.19 -41.16 -37.51
N ALA A 501 -6.79 -39.89 -37.65
CA ALA A 501 -6.22 -39.11 -36.54
C ALA A 501 -7.30 -38.76 -35.50
N LEU A 502 -8.52 -38.46 -35.93
CA LEU A 502 -9.67 -38.24 -35.03
C LEU A 502 -10.03 -39.51 -34.24
N VAL A 503 -9.93 -40.69 -34.85
CA VAL A 503 -10.15 -41.98 -34.16
C VAL A 503 -9.11 -42.19 -33.05
N GLN A 504 -7.82 -41.88 -33.31
CA GLN A 504 -6.77 -42.02 -32.31
C GLN A 504 -6.86 -40.98 -31.20
N VAL A 505 -7.22 -39.74 -31.51
CA VAL A 505 -7.50 -38.70 -30.52
C VAL A 505 -8.66 -39.12 -29.63
N ARG A 506 -9.75 -39.63 -30.21
CA ARG A 506 -10.90 -40.15 -29.46
C ARG A 506 -10.53 -41.33 -28.56
N ALA A 507 -9.69 -42.25 -29.04
CA ALA A 507 -9.21 -43.38 -28.25
C ALA A 507 -8.30 -42.95 -27.07
N ALA A 508 -7.40 -41.99 -27.30
CA ALA A 508 -6.53 -41.45 -26.25
C ALA A 508 -7.33 -40.75 -25.14
N ILE A 509 -8.34 -39.97 -25.51
CA ILE A 509 -9.23 -39.27 -24.57
C ILE A 509 -10.11 -40.25 -23.79
N GLN A 510 -10.63 -41.29 -24.43
CA GLN A 510 -11.42 -42.31 -23.76
C GLN A 510 -10.59 -43.13 -22.75
N ALA A 511 -9.29 -43.26 -22.98
CA ALA A 511 -8.38 -43.98 -22.10
C ALA A 511 -7.92 -43.16 -20.90
N ASP A 512 -7.43 -41.93 -21.10
CA ASP A 512 -6.95 -41.03 -20.04
C ASP A 512 -7.05 -39.55 -20.50
N PRO A 513 -8.15 -38.86 -20.17
CA PRO A 513 -8.40 -37.49 -20.64
C PRO A 513 -7.32 -36.49 -20.22
N ALA A 514 -6.85 -36.57 -18.96
CA ALA A 514 -5.92 -35.59 -18.39
C ALA A 514 -4.52 -35.73 -18.99
N ARG A 515 -4.06 -36.96 -19.22
CA ARG A 515 -2.76 -37.22 -19.85
C ARG A 515 -2.79 -36.95 -21.36
N ALA A 516 -3.87 -37.34 -22.04
CA ALA A 516 -4.07 -37.01 -23.45
C ALA A 516 -3.97 -35.49 -23.68
N LEU A 517 -4.58 -34.71 -22.78
CA LEU A 517 -4.51 -33.25 -22.78
C LEU A 517 -3.12 -32.67 -22.56
N ALA A 518 -2.38 -33.19 -21.56
CA ALA A 518 -1.00 -32.76 -21.32
C ALA A 518 -0.11 -32.99 -22.54
N ALA A 519 -0.31 -34.11 -23.23
CA ALA A 519 0.48 -34.47 -24.40
C ALA A 519 -0.02 -33.79 -25.70
N PHE A 520 -1.31 -33.46 -25.84
CA PHE A 520 -1.77 -32.54 -26.90
C PHE A 520 -1.22 -31.12 -26.72
N ALA A 521 -0.97 -30.71 -25.46
CA ALA A 521 -0.25 -29.47 -25.14
C ALA A 521 1.23 -29.50 -25.53
N GLU A 522 1.92 -30.62 -25.33
CA GLU A 522 3.30 -30.80 -25.80
C GLU A 522 3.42 -30.86 -27.33
N LEU A 523 2.37 -31.29 -28.02
CA LEU A 523 2.31 -31.36 -29.47
C LEU A 523 1.89 -30.05 -30.17
N ASP A 524 1.59 -29.00 -29.41
CA ASP A 524 1.09 -27.70 -29.91
C ASP A 524 -0.21 -27.81 -30.76
N VAL A 525 -1.02 -28.86 -30.53
CA VAL A 525 -2.30 -29.10 -31.24
C VAL A 525 -3.55 -28.75 -30.42
N VAL A 526 -3.37 -28.21 -29.20
CA VAL A 526 -4.45 -27.91 -28.24
C VAL A 526 -5.54 -27.01 -28.83
N HIS A 527 -5.14 -26.03 -29.64
CA HIS A 527 -6.05 -25.09 -30.29
C HIS A 527 -7.07 -25.81 -31.20
N SER A 528 -6.59 -26.79 -31.98
CA SER A 528 -7.45 -27.60 -32.86
C SER A 528 -8.33 -28.57 -32.07
N PHE A 529 -7.79 -29.14 -30.99
CA PHE A 529 -8.50 -30.08 -30.14
C PHE A 529 -9.64 -29.42 -29.35
N PHE A 530 -9.43 -28.23 -28.80
CA PHE A 530 -10.44 -27.52 -28.02
C PHE A 530 -11.63 -27.10 -28.88
N GLY A 531 -11.40 -26.67 -30.13
CA GLY A 531 -12.48 -26.37 -31.09
C GLY A 531 -13.36 -27.59 -31.41
N PHE A 532 -12.75 -28.77 -31.58
CA PHE A 532 -13.46 -30.03 -31.74
C PHE A 532 -14.23 -30.42 -30.46
N ALA A 533 -13.58 -30.31 -29.29
CA ALA A 533 -14.19 -30.64 -28.01
C ALA A 533 -15.42 -29.77 -27.70
N VAL A 534 -15.36 -28.45 -27.96
CA VAL A 534 -16.51 -27.55 -27.78
C VAL A 534 -17.63 -27.84 -28.78
N ALA A 535 -17.31 -28.17 -30.04
CA ALA A 535 -18.32 -28.54 -31.04
C ALA A 535 -19.07 -29.85 -30.70
N GLU A 536 -18.39 -30.78 -30.01
CA GLU A 536 -18.92 -32.08 -29.63
C GLU A 536 -19.42 -32.14 -28.18
N ALA A 537 -19.16 -31.12 -27.36
CA ALA A 537 -19.58 -31.04 -25.95
C ALA A 537 -21.11 -31.17 -25.80
N GLY A 538 -21.88 -30.62 -26.75
CA GLY A 538 -23.34 -30.77 -26.78
C GLY A 538 -23.85 -32.18 -27.11
N LYS A 539 -22.97 -33.08 -27.58
CA LYS A 539 -23.31 -34.45 -27.99
C LYS A 539 -22.78 -35.51 -27.01
N HIS A 540 -21.78 -35.18 -26.20
CA HIS A 540 -21.12 -36.13 -25.29
C HIS A 540 -20.78 -35.50 -23.93
N LEU A 541 -21.41 -36.01 -22.86
CA LEU A 541 -21.20 -35.60 -21.47
C LEU A 541 -19.73 -35.64 -21.00
N GLY A 542 -18.95 -36.64 -21.44
CA GLY A 542 -17.53 -36.73 -21.11
C GLY A 542 -16.69 -35.62 -21.72
N ILE A 543 -16.99 -35.21 -22.97
CA ILE A 543 -16.27 -34.14 -23.66
C ILE A 543 -16.59 -32.78 -23.03
N ALA A 544 -17.83 -32.56 -22.59
CA ALA A 544 -18.20 -31.34 -21.88
C ALA A 544 -17.52 -31.19 -20.51
N ALA A 545 -17.39 -32.29 -19.75
CA ALA A 545 -16.61 -32.31 -18.51
C ALA A 545 -15.13 -31.99 -18.78
N ILE A 546 -14.58 -32.50 -19.88
CA ILE A 546 -13.21 -32.22 -20.33
C ILE A 546 -13.03 -30.75 -20.76
N VAL A 547 -14.01 -30.15 -21.45
CA VAL A 547 -13.99 -28.70 -21.78
C VAL A 547 -14.02 -27.87 -20.50
N ALA A 548 -14.81 -28.27 -19.50
CA ALA A 548 -14.80 -27.62 -18.19
C ALA A 548 -13.43 -27.78 -17.49
N ASP A 549 -12.83 -28.98 -17.49
CA ASP A 549 -11.51 -29.22 -16.91
C ASP A 549 -10.37 -28.49 -17.66
N LEU A 550 -10.48 -28.33 -18.97
CA LEU A 550 -9.54 -27.55 -19.79
C LEU A 550 -9.61 -26.06 -19.49
N LEU A 551 -10.83 -25.53 -19.34
CA LEU A 551 -11.04 -24.16 -18.88
C LEU A 551 -10.42 -23.99 -17.48
N VAL A 552 -10.56 -24.99 -16.60
CA VAL A 552 -9.98 -25.00 -15.25
C VAL A 552 -8.44 -25.06 -15.24
N ALA A 553 -7.83 -25.73 -16.21
CA ALA A 553 -6.38 -25.99 -16.24
C ALA A 553 -5.53 -24.86 -16.89
N ASP A 554 -6.15 -23.83 -17.47
CA ASP A 554 -5.48 -22.72 -18.19
C ASP A 554 -4.54 -23.18 -19.33
N ARG A 555 -4.79 -24.38 -19.88
CA ARG A 555 -4.03 -24.95 -21.01
C ARG A 555 -4.89 -24.87 -22.27
N GLY A 556 -4.67 -23.84 -23.09
CA GLY A 556 -5.28 -23.73 -24.43
C GLY A 556 -6.29 -22.61 -24.65
N ILE A 557 -6.39 -21.62 -23.74
CA ILE A 557 -7.29 -20.46 -23.93
C ILE A 557 -6.68 -19.43 -24.89
N HIS A 558 -5.35 -19.36 -24.97
CA HIS A 558 -4.66 -18.58 -26.01
C HIS A 558 -5.13 -19.08 -27.39
N GLY A 559 -5.52 -18.18 -28.30
CA GLY A 559 -5.88 -18.52 -29.68
C GLY A 559 -7.25 -19.18 -29.92
N LEU A 560 -8.17 -19.18 -28.95
CA LEU A 560 -9.55 -19.62 -29.19
C LEU A 560 -10.28 -18.72 -30.20
N ASP A 561 -11.01 -19.35 -31.12
CA ASP A 561 -11.94 -18.68 -32.02
C ASP A 561 -13.03 -17.97 -31.19
N GLU A 562 -13.23 -16.69 -31.48
CA GLU A 562 -14.21 -15.77 -30.89
C GLU A 562 -15.63 -16.38 -30.79
N THR A 563 -15.99 -17.24 -31.73
CA THR A 563 -17.31 -17.89 -31.79
C THR A 563 -17.50 -19.03 -30.77
N LEU A 564 -16.41 -19.59 -30.23
CA LEU A 564 -16.47 -20.70 -29.28
C LEU A 564 -16.72 -20.21 -27.85
N LEU A 565 -16.10 -19.10 -27.44
CA LEU A 565 -16.28 -18.51 -26.10
C LEU A 565 -17.75 -18.12 -25.83
N ASP A 566 -18.48 -17.68 -26.84
CA ASP A 566 -19.91 -17.31 -26.73
C ASP A 566 -20.84 -18.54 -26.56
N ARG A 567 -20.38 -19.73 -26.98
CA ARG A 567 -21.13 -21.00 -26.93
C ARG A 567 -20.89 -21.81 -25.66
N VAL A 568 -19.74 -21.63 -25.00
CA VAL A 568 -19.35 -22.39 -23.80
C VAL A 568 -20.44 -22.34 -22.70
N PRO A 569 -20.98 -21.18 -22.30
CA PRO A 569 -22.00 -21.14 -21.24
C PRO A 569 -23.27 -21.92 -21.59
N SER A 570 -23.76 -21.77 -22.82
CA SER A 570 -24.96 -22.47 -23.31
C SER A 570 -24.75 -23.98 -23.47
N ALA A 571 -23.52 -24.43 -23.70
CA ALA A 571 -23.17 -25.85 -23.77
C ALA A 571 -23.05 -26.49 -22.37
N LEU A 572 -22.63 -25.73 -21.36
CA LEU A 572 -22.43 -26.21 -19.99
C LEU A 572 -23.72 -26.17 -19.14
N GLU A 573 -24.61 -25.22 -19.40
CA GLU A 573 -25.84 -25.01 -18.62
C GLU A 573 -26.81 -26.22 -18.60
N PRO A 574 -27.11 -26.90 -19.73
CA PRO A 574 -27.96 -28.10 -19.73
C PRO A 574 -27.37 -29.28 -18.94
N LEU A 575 -26.07 -29.24 -18.67
CA LEU A 575 -25.32 -30.29 -17.98
C LEU A 575 -25.24 -30.05 -16.46
N GLY A 576 -25.92 -29.02 -15.95
CA GLY A 576 -25.91 -28.65 -14.54
C GLY A 576 -24.61 -27.96 -14.10
N PHE A 577 -23.70 -27.64 -15.03
CA PHE A 577 -22.52 -26.85 -14.75
C PHE A 577 -22.89 -25.37 -14.73
N ARG A 578 -23.02 -24.84 -13.52
CA ARG A 578 -23.17 -23.40 -13.30
C ARG A 578 -21.81 -22.80 -12.98
N LEU A 579 -21.25 -22.06 -13.94
CA LEU A 579 -19.99 -21.31 -13.78
C LEU A 579 -19.99 -20.45 -12.50
N GLU A 580 -21.16 -19.94 -12.10
CA GLU A 580 -21.35 -19.09 -10.92
C GLU A 580 -21.23 -19.82 -9.56
N ARG A 581 -21.28 -21.17 -9.50
CA ARG A 581 -21.41 -21.92 -8.22
C ARG A 581 -20.28 -22.89 -7.86
N ARG A 582 -19.32 -23.20 -8.75
CA ARG A 582 -18.57 -24.46 -8.58
C ARG A 582 -17.07 -24.50 -8.85
N LEU A 583 -16.35 -23.38 -8.84
CA LEU A 583 -14.89 -23.41 -9.06
C LEU A 583 -14.15 -22.28 -8.30
N PRO A 584 -13.94 -22.39 -6.98
CA PRO A 584 -13.11 -21.44 -6.25
C PRO A 584 -11.66 -21.53 -6.73
N GLY A 585 -11.01 -20.38 -6.98
CA GLY A 585 -9.59 -20.28 -7.34
C GLY A 585 -9.27 -20.21 -8.84
N ASN A 586 -9.80 -21.13 -9.66
CA ASN A 586 -9.51 -21.11 -11.12
C ASN A 586 -10.49 -20.22 -11.91
N THR A 587 -11.73 -20.02 -11.44
CA THR A 587 -12.69 -19.12 -12.11
C THR A 587 -12.19 -17.68 -12.13
N ALA A 588 -11.46 -17.23 -11.11
CA ALA A 588 -10.90 -15.88 -11.07
C ALA A 588 -9.83 -15.70 -12.16
N LYS A 589 -9.01 -16.72 -12.41
CA LYS A 589 -8.01 -16.75 -13.48
C LYS A 589 -8.66 -16.80 -14.85
N ILE A 590 -9.68 -17.62 -15.05
CA ILE A 590 -10.45 -17.69 -16.30
C ILE A 590 -11.13 -16.33 -16.56
N ALA A 591 -11.82 -15.77 -15.56
CA ALA A 591 -12.46 -14.47 -15.68
C ALA A 591 -11.45 -13.37 -15.99
N ALA A 592 -10.28 -13.37 -15.34
CA ALA A 592 -9.20 -12.43 -15.63
C ALA A 592 -8.66 -12.61 -17.05
N HIS A 593 -8.39 -13.84 -17.47
CA HIS A 593 -7.91 -14.15 -18.82
C HIS A 593 -8.91 -13.72 -19.89
N VAL A 594 -10.19 -14.06 -19.72
CA VAL A 594 -11.27 -13.67 -20.65
C VAL A 594 -11.42 -12.15 -20.67
N ALA A 595 -11.37 -11.50 -19.51
CA ALA A 595 -11.40 -10.05 -19.39
C ALA A 595 -10.22 -9.37 -20.11
N GLU A 596 -9.05 -10.01 -20.15
CA GLU A 596 -7.83 -9.48 -20.78
C GLU A 596 -7.78 -9.70 -22.30
N ARG A 597 -8.19 -10.88 -22.76
CA ARG A 597 -7.93 -11.29 -24.16
C ARG A 597 -9.12 -11.06 -25.09
N SER A 598 -10.34 -11.35 -24.62
CA SER A 598 -11.53 -11.36 -25.47
C SER A 598 -12.78 -10.97 -24.68
N PRO A 599 -12.85 -9.73 -24.14
CA PRO A 599 -13.89 -9.33 -23.21
C PRO A 599 -15.29 -9.32 -23.83
N TRP A 600 -15.42 -9.01 -25.13
CA TRP A 600 -16.71 -9.00 -25.82
C TRP A 600 -17.18 -10.43 -26.15
N GLU A 601 -16.29 -11.25 -26.69
CA GLU A 601 -16.58 -12.62 -27.10
C GLU A 601 -16.87 -13.51 -25.88
N GLY A 602 -16.13 -13.28 -24.79
CA GLY A 602 -16.34 -13.94 -23.51
C GLY A 602 -17.34 -13.24 -22.58
N ARG A 603 -18.09 -12.23 -23.04
CA ARG A 603 -19.02 -11.46 -22.19
C ARG A 603 -20.04 -12.34 -21.47
N ARG A 604 -20.48 -13.45 -22.06
CA ARG A 604 -21.41 -14.39 -21.41
C ARG A 604 -20.75 -15.14 -20.24
N VAL A 605 -19.48 -15.51 -20.36
CA VAL A 605 -18.69 -16.08 -19.28
C VAL A 605 -18.51 -15.04 -18.17
N LEU A 606 -18.19 -13.80 -18.55
CA LEU A 606 -18.03 -12.70 -17.60
C LEU A 606 -19.35 -12.34 -16.89
N LEU A 607 -20.49 -12.35 -17.58
CA LEU A 607 -21.82 -12.14 -16.98
C LEU A 607 -22.17 -13.25 -15.99
N ALA A 608 -21.76 -14.49 -16.24
CA ALA A 608 -21.90 -15.57 -15.27
C ALA A 608 -20.96 -15.38 -14.06
N CYS A 609 -19.71 -14.96 -14.30
CA CYS A 609 -18.73 -14.69 -13.26
C CYS A 609 -19.11 -13.47 -12.39
N ALA A 610 -19.79 -12.47 -12.95
CA ALA A 610 -20.31 -11.32 -12.21
C ALA A 610 -21.38 -11.69 -11.17
N ARG A 611 -21.94 -12.92 -11.26
CA ARG A 611 -22.90 -13.49 -10.29
C ARG A 611 -22.24 -14.39 -9.25
N SER A 612 -20.92 -14.56 -9.31
CA SER A 612 -20.18 -15.42 -8.38
C SER A 612 -20.25 -14.88 -6.95
N GLU A 613 -20.32 -15.74 -5.94
CA GLU A 613 -20.17 -15.35 -4.53
C GLU A 613 -18.71 -15.02 -4.17
N ASP A 614 -17.76 -15.40 -5.01
CA ASP A 614 -16.32 -15.11 -4.87
C ASP A 614 -15.98 -13.71 -5.39
N ALA A 615 -15.52 -12.81 -4.50
CA ALA A 615 -15.24 -11.41 -4.79
C ALA A 615 -14.15 -11.21 -5.89
N PRO A 616 -12.97 -11.86 -5.83
CA PRO A 616 -12.01 -11.88 -6.93
C PRO A 616 -12.59 -12.22 -8.30
N VAL A 617 -13.52 -13.19 -8.37
CA VAL A 617 -14.18 -13.58 -9.62
C VAL A 617 -15.06 -12.44 -10.14
N ARG A 618 -15.87 -11.84 -9.25
CA ARG A 618 -16.71 -10.69 -9.60
C ARG A 618 -15.89 -9.50 -10.08
N GLU A 619 -14.77 -9.20 -9.42
CA GLU A 619 -13.92 -8.07 -9.77
C GLU A 619 -13.27 -8.23 -11.16
N SER A 620 -12.77 -9.42 -11.47
CA SER A 620 -12.27 -9.74 -12.82
C SER A 620 -13.39 -9.68 -13.87
N ALA A 621 -14.58 -10.18 -13.53
CA ALA A 621 -15.74 -10.13 -14.40
C ALA A 621 -16.20 -8.70 -14.70
N VAL A 622 -16.32 -7.85 -13.68
CA VAL A 622 -16.68 -6.43 -13.82
C VAL A 622 -15.67 -5.72 -14.71
N ARG A 623 -14.36 -5.91 -14.48
CA ARG A 623 -13.31 -5.35 -15.36
C ARG A 623 -13.47 -5.80 -16.81
N GLY A 624 -13.68 -7.10 -17.04
CA GLY A 624 -13.91 -7.63 -18.38
C GLY A 624 -15.15 -7.06 -19.05
N LEU A 625 -16.26 -6.94 -18.34
CA LEU A 625 -17.51 -6.36 -18.87
C LEU A 625 -17.35 -4.87 -19.20
N VAL A 626 -16.60 -4.12 -18.38
CA VAL A 626 -16.27 -2.72 -18.70
C VAL A 626 -15.41 -2.65 -19.97
N ARG A 627 -14.42 -3.52 -20.12
CA ARG A 627 -13.61 -3.62 -21.35
C ARG A 627 -14.41 -4.06 -22.59
N ALA A 628 -15.48 -4.84 -22.40
CA ALA A 628 -16.41 -5.20 -23.49
C ALA A 628 -17.18 -3.98 -24.04
N GLY A 629 -17.14 -2.84 -23.32
CA GLY A 629 -17.69 -1.56 -23.74
C GLY A 629 -19.21 -1.49 -23.66
N LYS A 630 -19.78 -0.39 -24.16
CA LYS A 630 -21.22 -0.08 -24.10
C LYS A 630 -22.12 -1.16 -24.72
N ARG A 631 -21.59 -1.99 -25.62
CA ARG A 631 -22.34 -3.07 -26.29
C ARG A 631 -22.87 -4.11 -25.30
N VAL A 632 -22.27 -4.24 -24.12
CA VAL A 632 -22.70 -5.22 -23.10
C VAL A 632 -23.84 -4.72 -22.22
N VAL A 633 -24.17 -3.42 -22.28
CA VAL A 633 -25.18 -2.79 -21.42
C VAL A 633 -26.52 -3.54 -21.44
N PRO A 634 -27.10 -3.92 -22.61
CA PRO A 634 -28.36 -4.66 -22.65
C PRO A 634 -28.31 -6.00 -21.91
N GLU A 635 -27.13 -6.64 -21.83
CA GLU A 635 -26.94 -7.93 -21.16
C GLU A 635 -26.66 -7.77 -19.65
N VAL A 636 -26.16 -6.61 -19.21
CA VAL A 636 -25.93 -6.26 -17.80
C VAL A 636 -27.21 -5.78 -17.12
N LEU A 637 -28.11 -5.08 -17.84
CA LEU A 637 -29.35 -4.54 -17.26
C LEU A 637 -30.21 -5.58 -16.50
N PRO A 638 -30.40 -6.82 -16.99
CA PRO A 638 -31.13 -7.85 -16.26
C PRO A 638 -30.54 -8.20 -14.88
N LEU A 639 -29.24 -7.97 -14.66
CA LEU A 639 -28.59 -8.23 -13.36
C LEU A 639 -29.06 -7.26 -12.26
N LEU A 640 -29.53 -6.06 -12.62
CA LEU A 640 -30.08 -5.08 -11.66
C LEU A 640 -31.41 -5.53 -11.03
N ALA A 641 -32.16 -6.39 -11.72
CA ALA A 641 -33.46 -6.89 -11.28
C ALA A 641 -33.36 -8.13 -10.38
N ARG A 642 -32.14 -8.57 -10.03
CA ARG A 642 -31.91 -9.76 -9.21
C ARG A 642 -32.07 -9.44 -7.72
N ASP A 643 -32.38 -10.49 -6.96
CA ASP A 643 -32.54 -10.43 -5.50
C ASP A 643 -31.19 -10.52 -4.76
N ASP A 644 -30.11 -10.91 -5.44
CA ASP A 644 -28.79 -11.00 -4.83
C ASP A 644 -28.03 -9.67 -4.95
N ASP A 645 -27.60 -9.13 -3.80
CA ASP A 645 -26.98 -7.80 -3.72
C ASP A 645 -25.65 -7.73 -4.49
N GLU A 646 -24.91 -8.83 -4.55
CA GLU A 646 -23.60 -8.91 -5.20
C GLU A 646 -23.66 -8.76 -6.72
N SER A 647 -24.62 -9.40 -7.39
CA SER A 647 -24.84 -9.19 -8.83
C SER A 647 -25.29 -7.76 -9.12
N VAL A 648 -26.12 -7.19 -8.24
CA VAL A 648 -26.65 -5.83 -8.42
C VAL A 648 -25.54 -4.79 -8.25
N VAL A 649 -24.70 -4.94 -7.23
CA VAL A 649 -23.51 -4.08 -7.02
C VAL A 649 -22.55 -4.21 -8.20
N SER A 650 -22.28 -5.42 -8.68
CA SER A 650 -21.40 -5.66 -9.83
C SER A 650 -21.95 -5.02 -11.11
N ALA A 651 -23.24 -5.19 -11.38
CA ALA A 651 -23.92 -4.58 -12.51
C ALA A 651 -23.93 -3.04 -12.42
N ALA A 652 -24.21 -2.49 -11.24
CA ALA A 652 -24.13 -1.05 -10.99
C ALA A 652 -22.73 -0.50 -11.27
N ARG A 653 -21.67 -1.19 -10.83
CA ARG A 653 -20.27 -0.80 -11.11
C ARG A 653 -19.95 -0.80 -12.61
N VAL A 654 -20.36 -1.85 -13.34
CA VAL A 654 -20.18 -1.91 -14.81
C VAL A 654 -20.90 -0.74 -15.50
N LEU A 655 -22.16 -0.49 -15.14
CA LEU A 655 -22.96 0.59 -15.75
C LEU A 655 -22.43 1.98 -15.40
N CYS A 656 -21.94 2.16 -14.16
CA CYS A 656 -21.27 3.37 -13.72
C CYS A 656 -20.03 3.68 -14.58
N ALA A 657 -19.19 2.66 -14.82
CA ALA A 657 -17.97 2.82 -15.61
C ALA A 657 -18.25 3.03 -17.11
N LEU A 658 -19.28 2.37 -17.65
CA LEU A 658 -19.62 2.47 -19.08
C LEU A 658 -20.35 3.77 -19.45
N LEU A 659 -20.89 4.52 -18.48
CA LEU A 659 -21.65 5.76 -18.70
C LEU A 659 -22.72 5.56 -19.79
N ALA A 660 -23.65 4.63 -19.54
CA ALA A 660 -24.70 4.25 -20.48
C ALA A 660 -26.02 4.95 -20.12
N PRO A 661 -26.43 6.02 -20.84
CA PRO A 661 -27.67 6.76 -20.62
C PRO A 661 -28.91 5.89 -20.45
N GLU A 662 -29.03 4.87 -21.30
CA GLU A 662 -30.14 3.93 -21.35
C GLU A 662 -30.30 3.12 -20.06
N ALA A 663 -29.26 3.06 -19.22
CA ALA A 663 -29.31 2.36 -17.94
C ALA A 663 -29.99 3.16 -16.83
N ALA A 664 -30.17 4.47 -16.98
CA ALA A 664 -30.69 5.35 -15.92
C ALA A 664 -32.07 4.88 -15.41
N ALA A 665 -33.00 4.58 -16.31
CA ALA A 665 -34.35 4.13 -15.94
C ALA A 665 -34.33 2.78 -15.20
N ALA A 666 -33.42 1.86 -15.57
CA ALA A 666 -33.29 0.58 -14.90
C ALA A 666 -32.66 0.72 -13.50
N LEU A 667 -31.67 1.62 -13.37
CA LEU A 667 -31.04 1.95 -12.09
C LEU A 667 -32.03 2.61 -11.13
N GLU A 668 -32.85 3.54 -11.61
CA GLU A 668 -33.94 4.15 -10.82
C GLU A 668 -34.94 3.11 -10.31
N LYS A 669 -35.36 2.19 -11.18
CA LYS A 669 -36.24 1.09 -10.80
C LYS A 669 -35.59 0.18 -9.74
N ALA A 670 -34.30 -0.13 -9.88
CA ALA A 670 -33.56 -0.94 -8.91
C ALA A 670 -33.35 -0.21 -7.57
N LEU A 671 -33.26 1.12 -7.59
CA LEU A 671 -33.04 1.95 -6.40
C LEU A 671 -34.25 1.94 -5.45
N ALA A 672 -35.47 1.83 -5.99
CA ALA A 672 -36.73 1.96 -5.24
C ALA A 672 -36.91 0.96 -4.08
N GLY A 673 -36.13 -0.13 -4.05
CA GLY A 673 -36.13 -1.12 -2.96
C GLY A 673 -34.75 -1.41 -2.37
N ALA A 674 -33.72 -0.63 -2.71
CA ALA A 674 -32.35 -0.91 -2.31
C ALA A 674 -32.04 -0.37 -0.90
N THR A 675 -31.22 -1.10 -0.14
CA THR A 675 -30.68 -0.68 1.17
C THR A 675 -29.17 -0.97 1.23
N GLY A 676 -28.48 -0.42 2.24
CA GLY A 676 -27.06 -0.71 2.51
C GLY A 676 -26.11 -0.46 1.32
N GLU A 677 -25.22 -1.41 1.05
CA GLU A 677 -24.22 -1.32 -0.03
C GLU A 677 -24.84 -1.29 -1.43
N ARG A 678 -25.95 -2.00 -1.63
CA ARG A 678 -26.73 -1.97 -2.88
C ARG A 678 -27.25 -0.57 -3.17
N LEU A 679 -27.76 0.13 -2.16
CA LEU A 679 -28.23 1.52 -2.30
C LEU A 679 -27.09 2.46 -2.70
N ALA A 680 -25.92 2.33 -2.07
CA ALA A 680 -24.76 3.14 -2.37
C ALA A 680 -24.25 2.92 -3.81
N ALA A 681 -24.08 1.66 -4.23
CA ALA A 681 -23.61 1.32 -5.56
C ALA A 681 -24.59 1.76 -6.66
N LEU A 682 -25.90 1.54 -6.48
CA LEU A 682 -26.92 1.98 -7.43
C LEU A 682 -27.03 3.50 -7.51
N THR A 683 -26.93 4.20 -6.37
CA THR A 683 -26.92 5.67 -6.34
C THR A 683 -25.74 6.21 -7.14
N LEU A 684 -24.54 5.68 -6.90
CA LEU A 684 -23.33 6.09 -7.60
C LEU A 684 -23.43 5.82 -9.11
N ALA A 685 -23.91 4.65 -9.51
CA ALA A 685 -24.09 4.30 -10.92
C ALA A 685 -25.12 5.20 -11.62
N LEU A 686 -26.25 5.47 -10.96
CA LEU A 686 -27.29 6.35 -11.47
C LEU A 686 -26.76 7.79 -11.59
N GLU A 687 -26.01 8.24 -10.60
CA GLU A 687 -25.38 9.55 -10.61
C GLU A 687 -24.43 9.70 -11.80
N SER A 688 -23.55 8.74 -12.05
CA SER A 688 -22.64 8.75 -13.20
C SER A 688 -23.37 8.72 -14.54
N CYS A 689 -24.44 7.90 -14.67
CA CYS A 689 -25.24 7.84 -15.89
C CYS A 689 -25.95 9.19 -16.16
N ARG A 690 -26.61 9.77 -15.15
CA ARG A 690 -27.27 11.08 -15.28
C ARG A 690 -26.26 12.17 -15.64
N THR A 691 -25.13 12.21 -14.95
CA THR A 691 -24.07 13.19 -15.22
C THR A 691 -23.57 13.09 -16.67
N SER A 692 -23.38 11.88 -17.20
CA SER A 692 -22.97 11.69 -18.59
C SER A 692 -24.04 12.10 -19.60
N VAL A 693 -25.33 11.93 -19.28
CA VAL A 693 -26.44 12.37 -20.15
C VAL A 693 -26.53 13.89 -20.19
N LEU A 694 -26.37 14.51 -19.02
CA LEU A 694 -26.50 15.95 -18.85
C LEU A 694 -25.24 16.70 -19.30
N ALA A 695 -24.11 16.02 -19.52
CA ALA A 695 -22.84 16.66 -19.89
C ALA A 695 -22.98 17.61 -21.10
N SER A 696 -23.79 17.28 -22.11
CA SER A 696 -24.00 18.13 -23.28
C SER A 696 -25.06 19.23 -23.10
N ASP A 697 -25.79 19.24 -21.99
CA ASP A 697 -26.79 20.27 -21.65
C ASP A 697 -26.36 20.96 -20.35
N HIS A 698 -25.54 22.00 -20.51
CA HIS A 698 -24.90 22.70 -19.39
C HIS A 698 -25.89 23.30 -18.40
N ALA A 699 -27.05 23.76 -18.86
CA ALA A 699 -28.11 24.28 -17.98
C ALA A 699 -28.71 23.15 -17.13
N ALA A 700 -28.97 21.99 -17.73
CA ALA A 700 -29.50 20.85 -16.99
C ALA A 700 -28.46 20.22 -16.05
N LEU A 701 -27.18 20.18 -16.46
CA LEU A 701 -26.08 19.74 -15.61
C LEU A 701 -25.90 20.66 -14.39
N ASP A 702 -26.01 21.97 -14.58
CA ASP A 702 -25.96 22.96 -13.50
C ASP A 702 -27.05 22.69 -12.44
N VAL A 703 -28.31 22.60 -12.89
CA VAL A 703 -29.45 22.30 -12.01
C VAL A 703 -29.23 21.00 -11.25
N TYR A 704 -28.75 19.96 -11.93
CA TYR A 704 -28.48 18.66 -11.33
C TYR A 704 -27.39 18.72 -10.24
N LEU A 705 -26.27 19.39 -10.52
CA LEU A 705 -25.21 19.57 -9.52
C LEU A 705 -25.70 20.39 -8.32
N ALA A 706 -26.50 21.43 -8.57
CA ALA A 706 -27.11 22.25 -7.51
C ALA A 706 -28.07 21.45 -6.63
N GLU A 707 -28.88 20.56 -7.21
CA GLU A 707 -29.74 19.64 -6.45
C GLU A 707 -28.94 18.67 -5.60
N ARG A 708 -27.83 18.13 -6.12
CA ARG A 708 -26.93 17.24 -5.36
C ARG A 708 -26.26 17.95 -4.20
N ALA A 709 -25.83 19.20 -4.39
CA ALA A 709 -25.30 20.02 -3.31
C ALA A 709 -26.34 20.20 -2.19
N ARG A 710 -27.58 20.54 -2.56
CA ARG A 710 -28.70 20.70 -1.61
C ARG A 710 -29.03 19.40 -0.89
N ALA A 711 -29.04 18.26 -1.59
CA ALA A 711 -29.31 16.95 -0.99
C ALA A 711 -28.24 16.51 0.02
N ARG A 712 -26.97 16.87 -0.20
CA ARG A 712 -25.87 16.59 0.73
C ARG A 712 -25.82 17.55 1.94
N GLY A 713 -26.57 18.65 1.88
CA GLY A 713 -26.76 19.58 2.99
C GLY A 713 -25.46 20.29 3.44
N ALA A 714 -25.29 20.45 4.75
CA ALA A 714 -24.17 21.18 5.35
C ALA A 714 -22.80 20.47 5.21
N ASN A 715 -22.76 19.23 4.71
CA ASN A 715 -21.53 18.44 4.58
C ASN A 715 -20.71 18.80 3.34
N VAL A 716 -21.18 19.71 2.50
CA VAL A 716 -20.41 20.20 1.34
C VAL A 716 -19.46 21.30 1.82
N PRO A 717 -18.14 21.17 1.62
CA PRO A 717 -17.19 22.20 2.01
C PRO A 717 -17.57 23.53 1.36
N ARG A 718 -17.52 24.62 2.13
CA ARG A 718 -17.61 25.97 1.59
C ARG A 718 -16.19 26.46 1.37
N LEU A 719 -15.82 26.73 0.14
CA LEU A 719 -14.55 27.38 -0.21
C LEU A 719 -14.80 28.90 -0.30
N PRO A 720 -14.31 29.71 0.66
CA PRO A 720 -14.36 31.16 0.53
C PRO A 720 -13.65 31.57 -0.77
N GLY A 721 -14.29 32.39 -1.60
CA GLY A 721 -13.69 32.84 -2.86
C GLY A 721 -13.58 31.74 -3.93
N MET A 722 -14.51 30.79 -3.97
CA MET A 722 -14.60 29.83 -5.07
C MET A 722 -14.71 30.57 -6.41
N PRO A 723 -13.81 30.28 -7.38
CA PRO A 723 -13.81 30.98 -8.66
C PRO A 723 -15.10 30.72 -9.43
N ALA A 724 -15.46 31.65 -10.31
CA ALA A 724 -16.51 31.41 -11.30
C ALA A 724 -16.02 30.29 -12.23
N ILE A 725 -16.73 29.16 -12.24
CA ILE A 725 -16.41 28.04 -13.11
C ILE A 725 -17.35 28.08 -14.29
N ARG A 726 -16.82 28.13 -15.51
CA ARG A 726 -17.59 28.10 -16.75
C ARG A 726 -17.40 26.78 -17.46
N PHE A 727 -18.46 26.40 -18.15
CA PHE A 727 -18.36 25.40 -19.19
C PHE A 727 -17.64 25.98 -20.41
N ARG A 728 -17.19 25.10 -21.32
CA ARG A 728 -16.44 25.47 -22.53
C ARG A 728 -17.21 26.33 -23.52
N ASP A 729 -18.54 26.35 -23.41
CA ASP A 729 -19.40 27.25 -24.19
C ASP A 729 -19.53 28.66 -23.54
N GLY A 730 -18.94 28.86 -22.36
CA GLY A 730 -18.93 30.11 -21.61
C GLY A 730 -20.03 30.22 -20.54
N VAL A 731 -20.94 29.25 -20.41
CA VAL A 731 -21.99 29.27 -19.37
C VAL A 731 -21.38 29.07 -17.99
N GLU A 732 -21.64 30.00 -17.07
CA GLU A 732 -21.16 29.91 -15.69
C GLU A 732 -22.01 28.95 -14.85
N LEU A 733 -21.35 28.04 -14.11
CA LEU A 733 -21.96 27.20 -13.09
C LEU A 733 -22.48 28.05 -11.92
N SER A 734 -23.71 27.83 -11.50
CA SER A 734 -24.30 28.44 -10.31
C SER A 734 -23.53 28.05 -9.04
N GLU A 735 -23.63 28.88 -8.01
CA GLU A 735 -22.91 28.65 -6.74
C GLU A 735 -23.25 27.29 -6.11
N ASP A 736 -24.52 26.88 -6.17
CA ASP A 736 -24.95 25.57 -5.69
C ASP A 736 -24.36 24.44 -6.55
N ALA A 737 -24.27 24.61 -7.87
CA ALA A 737 -23.67 23.61 -8.76
C ALA A 737 -22.16 23.47 -8.53
N ARG A 738 -21.45 24.59 -8.32
CA ARG A 738 -20.03 24.57 -7.93
C ARG A 738 -19.82 23.82 -6.62
N ARG A 739 -20.70 24.02 -5.63
CA ARG A 739 -20.72 23.21 -4.39
C ARG A 739 -20.96 21.73 -4.66
N GLY A 740 -21.88 21.40 -5.57
CA GLY A 740 -22.17 20.03 -5.98
C GLY A 740 -20.96 19.34 -6.61
N LEU A 741 -20.25 20.05 -7.48
CA LEU A 741 -18.99 19.61 -8.08
C LEU A 741 -17.92 19.35 -7.03
N LEU A 742 -17.74 20.26 -6.06
CA LEU A 742 -16.77 20.09 -4.98
C LEU A 742 -17.08 18.85 -4.13
N ALA A 743 -18.35 18.65 -3.80
CA ALA A 743 -18.78 17.47 -3.05
C ALA A 743 -18.49 16.17 -3.83
N ALA A 744 -18.66 16.18 -5.15
CA ALA A 744 -18.31 15.04 -6.00
C ALA A 744 -16.79 14.79 -6.01
N LEU A 745 -15.96 15.83 -6.10
CA LEU A 745 -14.50 15.72 -6.03
C LEU A 745 -14.02 15.19 -4.68
N THR A 746 -14.64 15.62 -3.57
CA THR A 746 -14.28 15.13 -2.23
C THR A 746 -14.72 13.69 -1.97
N ALA A 747 -15.72 13.21 -2.70
CA ALA A 747 -16.20 11.82 -2.63
C ALA A 747 -15.46 10.88 -3.59
N ASP A 748 -14.60 11.41 -4.47
CA ASP A 748 -13.80 10.63 -5.41
C ASP A 748 -12.65 9.93 -4.65
N ASP A 749 -12.69 8.59 -4.63
CA ASP A 749 -11.68 7.74 -4.00
C ASP A 749 -10.89 6.95 -5.04
N ALA A 750 -9.69 6.51 -4.68
CA ALA A 750 -8.80 5.67 -5.48
C ALA A 750 -9.47 4.35 -5.92
N SER A 751 -10.40 3.81 -5.13
CA SER A 751 -11.00 2.48 -5.35
C SER A 751 -12.14 2.44 -6.36
N VAL A 752 -12.91 3.53 -6.52
CA VAL A 752 -14.03 3.61 -7.46
C VAL A 752 -14.10 5.03 -8.02
N PRO A 753 -13.43 5.30 -9.17
CA PRO A 753 -13.47 6.63 -9.77
C PRO A 753 -14.93 7.01 -10.07
N TYR A 754 -15.30 8.23 -9.67
CA TYR A 754 -16.61 8.78 -10.00
C TYR A 754 -16.65 9.10 -11.50
N GLY A 755 -17.15 8.16 -12.30
CA GLY A 755 -17.15 8.27 -13.78
C GLY A 755 -17.82 9.56 -14.29
N GLY A 756 -18.78 10.11 -13.54
CA GLY A 756 -19.40 11.40 -13.84
C GLY A 756 -18.42 12.59 -13.84
N LEU A 757 -17.34 12.57 -13.05
CA LEU A 757 -16.39 13.68 -12.96
C LEU A 757 -15.57 13.83 -14.23
N ALA A 758 -15.21 12.71 -14.87
CA ALA A 758 -14.53 12.72 -16.16
C ALA A 758 -15.42 13.31 -17.26
N ALA A 759 -16.74 13.08 -17.20
CA ALA A 759 -17.71 13.71 -18.11
C ALA A 759 -17.83 15.21 -17.84
N ILE A 760 -17.99 15.62 -16.57
CA ILE A 760 -18.05 17.04 -16.19
C ILE A 760 -16.77 17.78 -16.59
N ARG A 761 -15.60 17.17 -16.36
CA ARG A 761 -14.31 17.79 -16.70
C ARG A 761 -14.17 18.12 -18.18
N ARG A 762 -14.71 17.28 -19.09
CA ARG A 762 -14.65 17.54 -20.54
C ARG A 762 -15.40 18.80 -20.93
N GLU A 763 -16.37 19.19 -20.11
CA GLU A 763 -17.25 20.33 -20.35
C GLU A 763 -16.78 21.59 -19.63
N ILE A 764 -15.95 21.48 -18.58
CA ILE A 764 -15.37 22.64 -17.87
C ILE A 764 -14.21 23.25 -18.67
N ASP A 765 -14.13 24.58 -18.68
CA ASP A 765 -12.99 25.33 -19.24
C ASP A 765 -11.66 24.98 -18.53
N ASP A 766 -10.59 24.82 -19.31
CA ASP A 766 -9.30 24.38 -18.75
C ASP A 766 -8.69 25.42 -17.79
N GLY A 767 -8.95 26.72 -18.00
CA GLY A 767 -8.53 27.80 -17.11
C GLY A 767 -9.30 27.78 -15.80
N ASP A 768 -10.63 27.66 -15.87
CA ASP A 768 -11.49 27.62 -14.68
C ASP A 768 -11.26 26.33 -13.85
N ALA A 769 -10.97 25.19 -14.49
CA ALA A 769 -10.57 23.97 -13.79
C ALA A 769 -9.24 24.13 -13.03
N ALA A 770 -8.26 24.83 -13.64
CA ALA A 770 -6.99 25.13 -12.99
C ALA A 770 -7.16 26.10 -11.81
N GLU A 771 -8.01 27.12 -11.96
CA GLU A 771 -8.34 28.07 -10.89
C GLU A 771 -9.07 27.38 -9.73
N LEU A 772 -9.99 26.46 -10.03
CA LEU A 772 -10.67 25.64 -9.02
C LEU A 772 -9.66 24.81 -8.21
N LEU A 773 -8.73 24.12 -8.88
CA LEU A 773 -7.68 23.37 -8.19
C LEU A 773 -6.79 24.27 -7.32
N ALA A 774 -6.43 25.45 -7.81
CA ALA A 774 -5.64 26.42 -7.03
C ALA A 774 -6.42 26.94 -5.80
N ALA A 775 -7.72 27.20 -5.95
CA ALA A 775 -8.58 27.58 -4.84
C ALA A 775 -8.70 26.44 -3.80
N MET A 776 -8.90 25.21 -4.26
CA MET A 776 -8.90 24.03 -3.38
C MET A 776 -7.56 23.87 -2.64
N GLU A 777 -6.44 24.09 -3.32
CA GLU A 777 -5.11 24.01 -2.70
C GLU A 777 -4.88 25.07 -1.62
N ARG A 778 -5.36 26.30 -1.82
CA ARG A 778 -5.24 27.37 -0.83
C ARG A 778 -6.06 27.11 0.43
N GLU A 779 -7.29 26.63 0.26
CA GLU A 779 -8.28 26.57 1.34
C GLU A 779 -8.32 25.21 2.06
N MET A 780 -7.98 24.10 1.38
CA MET A 780 -8.07 22.74 1.95
C MET A 780 -6.72 22.19 2.43
N LEU A 781 -6.04 22.95 3.29
CA LEU A 781 -4.74 22.60 3.87
C LEU A 781 -4.79 21.26 4.62
N GLY A 782 -4.09 20.23 4.11
CA GLY A 782 -3.65 19.09 4.94
C GLY A 782 -3.90 17.67 4.40
N HIS A 783 -4.73 17.45 3.38
CA HIS A 783 -5.09 16.08 2.98
C HIS A 783 -4.57 15.73 1.57
N LYS A 784 -3.33 15.18 1.53
CA LYS A 784 -2.59 14.86 0.30
C LYS A 784 -3.29 13.91 -0.68
N PRO A 785 -4.04 12.87 -0.26
CA PRO A 785 -4.59 11.88 -1.19
C PRO A 785 -5.62 12.41 -2.20
N TRP A 786 -6.65 13.13 -1.75
CA TRP A 786 -7.69 13.64 -2.67
C TRP A 786 -7.11 14.71 -3.61
N ARG A 787 -6.11 15.49 -3.17
CA ARG A 787 -5.44 16.49 -4.02
C ARG A 787 -4.81 15.82 -5.23
N VAL A 788 -4.10 14.72 -5.02
CA VAL A 788 -3.46 13.95 -6.09
C VAL A 788 -4.52 13.46 -7.08
N LEU A 789 -5.62 12.90 -6.59
CA LEU A 789 -6.73 12.44 -7.44
C LEU A 789 -7.44 13.60 -8.16
N ALA A 790 -7.63 14.74 -7.51
CA ALA A 790 -8.23 15.93 -8.11
C ALA A 790 -7.34 16.52 -9.21
N ILE A 791 -6.01 16.49 -9.05
CA ILE A 791 -5.09 16.84 -10.15
C ILE A 791 -5.22 15.82 -11.28
N GLY A 792 -5.33 14.53 -10.97
CA GLY A 792 -5.62 13.51 -11.97
C GLY A 792 -6.89 13.80 -12.76
N THR A 793 -7.97 14.20 -12.08
CA THR A 793 -9.28 14.39 -12.71
C THR A 793 -9.44 15.77 -13.36
N LEU A 794 -8.94 16.85 -12.75
CA LEU A 794 -9.17 18.22 -13.19
C LEU A 794 -7.92 18.92 -13.75
N GLY A 795 -6.73 18.38 -13.49
CA GLY A 795 -5.45 19.04 -13.74
C GLY A 795 -5.27 19.52 -15.16
N SER A 796 -4.71 20.72 -15.28
CA SER A 796 -4.11 21.21 -16.52
C SER A 796 -2.89 20.36 -16.90
N ASP A 797 -2.45 20.46 -18.15
CA ASP A 797 -1.25 19.73 -18.59
C ASP A 797 -0.01 20.12 -17.77
N ALA A 798 0.10 21.38 -17.35
CA ALA A 798 1.21 21.84 -16.51
C ALA A 798 1.17 21.23 -15.10
N GLN A 799 -0.02 21.04 -14.53
CA GLN A 799 -0.18 20.40 -13.22
C GLN A 799 0.07 18.89 -13.30
N LEU A 800 -0.37 18.24 -14.38
CA LEU A 800 -0.07 16.83 -14.64
C LEU A 800 1.42 16.60 -14.91
N ASP A 801 2.07 17.53 -15.61
CA ASP A 801 3.52 17.52 -15.81
C ASP A 801 4.28 17.62 -14.49
N ALA A 802 3.88 18.55 -13.62
CA ALA A 802 4.44 18.69 -12.28
C ALA A 802 4.18 17.45 -11.40
N LEU A 803 2.98 16.86 -11.48
CA LEU A 803 2.63 15.62 -10.77
C LEU A 803 3.50 14.45 -11.25
N GLY A 804 3.67 14.30 -12.56
CA GLY A 804 4.53 13.28 -13.16
C GLY A 804 5.98 13.38 -12.72
N ALA A 805 6.55 14.59 -12.74
CA ALA A 805 7.91 14.83 -12.27
C ALA A 805 8.10 14.51 -10.77
N ALA A 806 7.06 14.78 -9.97
CA ALA A 806 7.05 14.58 -8.53
C ALA A 806 6.61 13.18 -8.08
N ALA A 807 6.09 12.34 -8.98
CA ALA A 807 5.49 11.06 -8.60
C ALA A 807 6.48 10.14 -7.88
N ARG A 808 6.13 9.72 -6.66
CA ARG A 808 6.86 8.78 -5.79
C ARG A 808 5.97 7.67 -5.23
N THR A 809 4.66 7.74 -5.43
CA THR A 809 3.68 6.83 -4.83
C THR A 809 2.74 6.22 -5.88
N PRO A 810 2.18 5.02 -5.63
CA PRO A 810 1.18 4.42 -6.53
C PRO A 810 -0.07 5.28 -6.75
N LEU A 811 -0.44 6.12 -5.78
CA LEU A 811 -1.58 7.02 -5.89
C LEU A 811 -1.35 8.11 -6.94
N GLU A 812 -0.13 8.63 -7.06
CA GLU A 812 0.22 9.63 -8.07
C GLU A 812 0.23 9.02 -9.47
N ILE A 813 0.68 7.76 -9.60
CA ILE A 813 0.58 6.98 -10.85
C ILE A 813 -0.90 6.78 -11.25
N GLU A 814 -1.75 6.41 -10.30
CA GLU A 814 -3.19 6.25 -10.53
C GLU A 814 -3.84 7.57 -10.95
N ALA A 815 -3.47 8.70 -10.33
CA ALA A 815 -3.95 10.01 -10.73
C ALA A 815 -3.55 10.39 -12.17
N LEU A 816 -2.30 10.11 -12.57
CA LEU A 816 -1.86 10.31 -13.96
C LEU A 816 -2.71 9.48 -14.93
N CYS A 817 -2.94 8.20 -14.61
CA CYS A 817 -3.77 7.29 -15.41
C CYS A 817 -5.20 7.82 -15.58
N ARG A 818 -5.81 8.31 -14.49
CA ARG A 818 -7.18 8.84 -14.48
C ARG A 818 -7.39 10.05 -15.38
N SER A 819 -6.37 10.88 -15.56
CA SER A 819 -6.49 12.11 -16.36
C SER A 819 -6.88 11.84 -17.80
N GLY A 820 -6.43 10.71 -18.35
CA GLY A 820 -6.59 10.40 -19.75
C GLY A 820 -5.95 11.43 -20.70
N ARG A 821 -5.09 12.32 -20.20
CA ARG A 821 -4.43 13.35 -21.02
C ARG A 821 -3.07 12.86 -21.48
N GLY A 822 -2.63 13.42 -22.60
CA GLY A 822 -1.40 12.99 -23.23
C GLY A 822 -0.15 13.13 -22.39
N VAL A 823 0.02 14.29 -21.75
CA VAL A 823 1.15 14.55 -20.85
C VAL A 823 1.23 13.52 -19.70
N ALA A 824 0.10 13.01 -19.22
CA ALA A 824 0.10 12.02 -18.17
C ALA A 824 0.54 10.65 -18.68
N PHE A 825 0.15 10.28 -19.91
CA PHE A 825 0.63 9.05 -20.55
C PHE A 825 2.13 9.12 -20.87
N GLU A 826 2.65 10.27 -21.28
CA GLU A 826 4.10 10.49 -21.44
C GLU A 826 4.87 10.29 -20.13
N TRP A 827 4.33 10.79 -19.01
CA TRP A 827 4.93 10.55 -17.70
C TRP A 827 4.83 9.10 -17.23
N LEU A 828 3.70 8.45 -17.47
CA LEU A 828 3.54 7.03 -17.16
C LEU A 828 4.54 6.18 -17.97
N ASP A 829 4.72 6.48 -19.25
CA ASP A 829 5.71 5.87 -20.15
C ASP A 829 7.14 6.05 -19.60
N HIS A 830 7.48 7.29 -19.26
CA HIS A 830 8.77 7.61 -18.67
C HIS A 830 9.02 6.88 -17.34
N LEU A 831 8.03 6.86 -16.44
CA LEU A 831 8.13 6.21 -15.12
C LEU A 831 8.19 4.69 -15.24
N ALA A 832 7.53 4.09 -16.23
CA ALA A 832 7.63 2.67 -16.53
C ALA A 832 9.05 2.27 -16.97
N GLU A 833 9.71 3.11 -17.77
CA GLU A 833 11.06 2.85 -18.27
C GLU A 833 12.18 3.23 -17.29
N HIS A 834 12.03 4.34 -16.57
CA HIS A 834 13.11 4.98 -15.81
C HIS A 834 12.81 5.15 -14.30
N GLY A 835 11.60 4.80 -13.86
CA GLY A 835 11.20 4.89 -12.46
C GLY A 835 11.90 3.84 -11.58
N GLU A 836 11.80 4.01 -10.27
CA GLU A 836 12.25 2.97 -9.34
C GLU A 836 11.49 1.66 -9.58
N PRO A 837 12.07 0.47 -9.36
CA PRO A 837 11.46 -0.81 -9.76
C PRO A 837 10.04 -1.06 -9.21
N ALA A 838 9.68 -0.46 -8.06
CA ALA A 838 8.32 -0.50 -7.55
C ALA A 838 7.37 0.38 -8.37
N LEU A 839 7.75 1.65 -8.61
CA LEU A 839 6.97 2.61 -9.40
C LEU A 839 6.88 2.22 -10.87
N ALA A 840 7.97 1.74 -11.46
CA ALA A 840 8.02 1.30 -12.86
C ALA A 840 6.99 0.20 -13.14
N ARG A 841 6.85 -0.78 -12.25
CA ARG A 841 5.83 -1.83 -12.36
C ARG A 841 4.40 -1.28 -12.28
N VAL A 842 4.15 -0.32 -11.39
CA VAL A 842 2.82 0.29 -11.25
C VAL A 842 2.50 1.17 -12.47
N ALA A 843 3.48 1.90 -13.00
CA ALA A 843 3.33 2.75 -14.18
C ALA A 843 3.11 1.93 -15.45
N GLU A 844 3.84 0.82 -15.64
CA GLU A 844 3.62 -0.11 -16.75
C GLU A 844 2.22 -0.72 -16.68
N GLU A 845 1.76 -1.11 -15.49
CA GLU A 845 0.40 -1.61 -15.28
C GLU A 845 -0.66 -0.56 -15.62
N ALA A 846 -0.43 0.69 -15.24
CA ALA A 846 -1.32 1.81 -15.53
C ALA A 846 -1.38 2.12 -17.04
N LEU A 847 -0.24 2.15 -17.74
CA LEU A 847 -0.20 2.29 -19.20
C LEU A 847 -0.95 1.17 -19.90
N ARG A 848 -0.71 -0.07 -19.47
CA ARG A 848 -1.39 -1.26 -20.00
C ARG A 848 -2.91 -1.11 -19.84
N ARG A 849 -3.36 -0.73 -18.64
CA ARG A 849 -4.78 -0.47 -18.36
C ARG A 849 -5.35 0.64 -19.25
N ALA A 850 -4.65 1.75 -19.41
CA ALA A 850 -5.09 2.86 -20.27
C ALA A 850 -5.16 2.48 -21.76
N CYS A 851 -4.20 1.68 -22.24
CA CYS A 851 -4.21 1.12 -23.59
C CYS A 851 -5.43 0.21 -23.80
N GLU A 852 -5.69 -0.68 -22.84
CA GLU A 852 -6.82 -1.60 -22.86
C GLU A 852 -8.17 -0.87 -22.83
N GLU A 853 -8.33 0.12 -21.94
CA GLU A 853 -9.56 0.91 -21.81
C GLU A 853 -9.91 1.67 -23.10
N ARG A 854 -8.90 2.08 -23.87
CA ARG A 854 -9.09 2.82 -25.11
C ARG A 854 -9.08 1.96 -26.37
N GLY A 855 -8.72 0.67 -26.25
CA GLY A 855 -8.54 -0.20 -27.40
C GLY A 855 -7.43 0.30 -28.34
N THR A 856 -6.38 0.91 -27.79
CA THR A 856 -5.24 1.46 -28.56
C THR A 856 -3.93 0.92 -28.04
N GLY A 857 -2.95 0.69 -28.92
CA GLY A 857 -1.59 0.33 -28.48
C GLY A 857 -0.86 1.50 -27.82
N ARG A 858 0.23 1.20 -27.09
CA ARG A 858 1.07 2.17 -26.36
C ARG A 858 1.50 3.36 -27.23
N ASP A 859 1.99 3.10 -28.44
CA ASP A 859 2.39 4.14 -29.39
C ASP A 859 1.21 5.06 -29.77
N ARG A 860 0.04 4.49 -30.05
CA ARG A 860 -1.16 5.27 -30.38
C ARG A 860 -1.71 6.05 -29.19
N LEU A 861 -1.55 5.52 -27.98
CA LEU A 861 -1.93 6.23 -26.76
C LEU A 861 -1.09 7.51 -26.59
N LEU A 862 0.19 7.44 -26.99
CA LEU A 862 1.12 8.57 -27.05
C LEU A 862 0.93 9.45 -28.32
N ASP A 863 0.37 8.93 -29.41
CA ASP A 863 0.07 9.72 -30.62
C ASP A 863 -1.26 10.50 -30.51
N HIS A 864 -2.21 10.03 -29.68
CA HIS A 864 -3.46 10.74 -29.40
C HIS A 864 -3.26 11.97 -28.49
N THR A 865 -2.02 12.27 -28.13
CA THR A 865 -1.64 13.48 -27.42
C THR A 865 -1.70 14.67 -28.38
N THR A 866 -2.32 15.77 -27.95
CA THR A 866 -2.38 16.99 -28.74
C THR A 866 -0.97 17.36 -29.20
N PRO A 867 -0.74 17.68 -30.49
CA PRO A 867 0.59 18.05 -30.97
C PRO A 867 1.02 19.34 -30.25
N ARG A 868 1.83 19.21 -29.20
CA ARG A 868 2.52 20.33 -28.59
C ARG A 868 3.81 20.60 -29.34
N ALA A 869 4.16 21.88 -29.44
CA ALA A 869 5.50 22.33 -29.81
C ALA A 869 6.56 21.59 -28.96
N PRO A 870 7.76 21.32 -29.51
CA PRO A 870 8.75 20.45 -28.89
C PRO A 870 9.16 21.00 -27.53
N HIS A 871 8.55 20.46 -26.47
CA HIS A 871 9.05 20.61 -25.13
C HIS A 871 10.29 19.73 -25.04
N ASP A 872 11.42 20.34 -24.73
CA ASP A 872 12.70 19.67 -24.58
C ASP A 872 12.68 18.80 -23.33
N LEU A 873 12.17 17.57 -23.46
CA LEU A 873 12.16 16.55 -22.42
C LEU A 873 13.58 16.35 -21.86
N GLU A 874 14.63 16.55 -22.65
CA GLU A 874 16.02 16.49 -22.14
C GLU A 874 16.33 17.63 -21.18
N LYS A 875 15.77 18.83 -21.38
CA LYS A 875 15.94 19.97 -20.47
C LYS A 875 15.21 19.75 -19.14
N THR A 876 14.01 19.18 -19.17
CA THR A 876 13.27 18.81 -17.96
C THR A 876 13.97 17.64 -17.24
N ARG A 877 14.47 16.64 -17.98
CA ARG A 877 15.34 15.55 -17.49
C ARG A 877 16.60 16.09 -16.81
N ALA A 878 17.31 17.02 -17.44
CA ALA A 878 18.52 17.63 -16.89
C ALA A 878 18.24 18.45 -15.61
N THR A 879 17.05 19.05 -15.50
CA THR A 879 16.63 19.81 -14.31
C THR A 879 16.27 18.87 -13.15
N ALA A 880 15.59 17.75 -13.44
CA ALA A 880 15.27 16.72 -12.44
C ALA A 880 16.50 15.95 -11.96
N GLU A 881 17.42 15.59 -12.86
CA GLU A 881 18.71 14.96 -12.51
C GLU A 881 19.64 15.92 -11.78
N GLY A 882 19.66 17.20 -12.17
CA GLY A 882 20.38 18.26 -11.47
C GLY A 882 19.88 18.49 -10.04
N SER A 883 18.61 18.22 -9.77
CA SER A 883 18.01 18.28 -8.43
C SER A 883 18.20 17.00 -7.60
N LYS A 884 18.63 15.88 -8.22
CA LYS A 884 19.07 14.67 -7.49
C LYS A 884 20.57 14.69 -7.17
N ARG A 885 21.36 15.50 -7.91
CA ARG A 885 22.81 15.69 -7.69
C ARG A 885 23.18 16.89 -6.80
N ARG A 886 22.19 17.70 -6.41
CA ARG A 886 22.28 18.76 -5.40
C ARG A 886 21.47 18.35 -4.20
#